data_AF-E3KXG2-F1
#
_entry.id   AF-E3KXG2-F1
#
_cell.length_a   1.000
_cell.length_b   1.000
_cell.length_c   1.000
_cell.angle_alpha   90.00
_cell.angle_beta   90.00
_cell.angle_gamma   90.00
#
_symmetry.space_group_name_H-M   'P 1'
#
loop_
_entity.id
_entity.type
_entity.pdbx_description
1 polymer ?
#
loop_
_entity_poly.entity_id
_entity_poly.type
_entity_poly.pdbx_seq_one_letter_code
_entity_poly.pdbx_strand_id
1 'polypeptide(L)'
;MAKTRTKKQVTVPRKIRVRREVNHVCDSEALERVQGLHTVMARMDQALATDTRLTEELMAPDEYYEDETNREGNEDAEEDSDSDDGWVPIEIVEPDKIDLAIESNLERLRQEAIRFNWKNLVKDLHAVYLKQKSVTKNWTAENTYSDYTSCSCISSARRPIDLVDIYGQRRERLKFCSCTPDAVRLVQMGYLPGSPIRPVTAFSIPLLILHNCLWNNCHIGAMPFTTALNQYLEPRSNRLTVRNGKHPVRSKHFIILEARELRKPFAAAVDLYRELVDRTEAVVGDVLRLEEQAVLAARSCPACFGPSPPKLNEYPWMSQDKLIIFLDGNFQHRHHSKASRDYDRIQTPNIFVSQQEVDAMKAKIIDIELCQKPKDKRDQCTEAHKAADGKRNESSWKGCDDTGLMGCCCRHDAPIYMANINKLGEQCCFPMALLNKILNNEAPHRHVGILYDIGCSLDNYMALRGLLSDQQDRLQFATSVFHAYVHLRTCQLDYNPRFNKGWGLSDGEGLERMWSYLSPLVRPLRYATRNHQLAAISHRLKYHNTRAGVDRFIPATWLKRKFVAAARRRAETKATLCEVLDKPNPFSTTGRNFTKRFFKAQWEEQRKFKETHTEEQEENRDKLVEVYKQEAALEALRTRLRNTPSTYLASEQEAHELLDELETTAEELRKAAESLGRDHQPEQRWASYTNRSVSAA
;
A
#
# COMPACT_ATOMS: atom_id res chain seq x y z
N MET A 1 -4.19 58.19 47.10
CA MET A 1 -3.35 56.99 47.35
C MET A 1 -3.23 56.19 46.06
N ALA A 2 -2.09 56.31 45.38
CA ALA A 2 -1.79 55.57 44.16
C ALA A 2 -1.48 54.10 44.48
N LYS A 3 -2.23 53.16 43.90
CA LYS A 3 -1.92 51.73 44.00
C LYS A 3 -0.87 51.37 42.93
N THR A 4 0.37 51.25 43.36
CA THR A 4 1.50 50.77 42.55
C THR A 4 1.21 49.34 42.10
N ARG A 5 1.05 49.15 40.79
CA ARG A 5 0.80 47.85 40.16
C ARG A 5 2.13 47.14 39.98
N THR A 6 2.47 46.21 40.87
CA THR A 6 3.63 45.31 40.72
C THR A 6 3.45 44.48 39.45
N LYS A 7 4.35 44.66 38.46
CA LYS A 7 4.47 43.76 37.31
C LYS A 7 4.83 42.37 37.85
N LYS A 8 3.92 41.39 37.75
CA LYS A 8 4.32 39.98 37.85
C LYS A 8 5.30 39.70 36.70
N GLN A 9 6.57 39.51 37.04
CA GLN A 9 7.55 38.96 36.09
C GLN A 9 7.00 37.63 35.58
N VAL A 10 6.92 37.50 34.26
CA VAL A 10 6.69 36.21 33.61
C VAL A 10 7.85 35.32 34.01
N THR A 11 7.58 34.23 34.73
CA THR A 11 8.55 33.19 35.03
C THR A 11 8.89 32.47 33.73
N VAL A 12 9.87 33.01 33.01
CA VAL A 12 10.55 32.28 31.94
C VAL A 12 11.17 31.04 32.59
N PRO A 13 10.88 29.82 32.11
CA PRO A 13 11.50 28.61 32.64
C PRO A 13 13.01 28.78 32.74
N ARG A 14 13.63 28.40 33.86
CA ARG A 14 15.08 28.57 34.11
C ARG A 14 15.92 28.12 32.92
N LYS A 15 15.52 27.04 32.25
CA LYS A 15 16.07 26.53 30.99
C LYS A 15 16.18 27.57 29.86
N ILE A 16 15.13 28.36 29.62
CA ILE A 16 15.10 29.38 28.55
C ILE A 16 15.89 30.60 28.97
N ARG A 17 15.91 30.93 30.28
CA ARG A 17 16.70 32.05 30.79
C ARG A 17 18.20 31.77 30.69
N VAL A 18 18.63 30.58 31.12
CA VAL A 18 20.02 30.13 31.03
C VAL A 18 20.44 29.98 29.57
N ARG A 19 19.60 29.39 28.70
CA ARG A 19 19.91 29.29 27.26
C ARG A 19 20.09 30.67 26.59
N ARG A 20 19.24 31.64 26.95
CA ARG A 20 19.35 33.01 26.45
C ARG A 20 20.53 33.78 27.05
N GLU A 21 20.94 33.47 28.27
CA GLU A 21 22.11 34.08 28.92
C GLU A 21 23.42 33.53 28.33
N VAL A 22 23.51 32.22 28.11
CA VAL A 22 24.71 31.55 27.58
C VAL A 22 24.92 31.85 26.10
N ASN A 23 23.84 31.89 25.31
CA ASN A 23 23.94 32.06 23.85
C ASN A 23 23.64 33.50 23.40
N HIS A 24 23.45 34.46 24.32
CA HIS A 24 23.02 35.82 23.99
C HIS A 24 23.86 36.47 22.89
N VAL A 25 25.19 36.31 22.98
CA VAL A 25 26.15 36.92 22.05
C VAL A 25 26.01 36.29 20.67
N CYS A 26 26.02 34.96 20.57
CA CYS A 26 25.83 34.25 19.30
C CYS A 26 24.44 34.48 18.69
N ASP A 27 23.39 34.55 19.52
CA ASP A 27 22.02 34.85 19.07
C ASP A 27 21.93 36.28 18.51
N SER A 28 22.64 37.24 19.13
CA SER A 28 22.70 38.64 18.66
C SER A 28 23.48 38.76 17.35
N GLU A 29 24.62 38.09 17.23
CA GLU A 29 25.43 38.07 16.01
C GLU A 29 24.70 37.36 14.86
N ALA A 30 23.98 36.27 15.13
CA ALA A 30 23.15 35.61 14.14
C ALA A 30 21.99 36.50 13.68
N LEU A 31 21.37 37.26 14.60
CA LEU A 31 20.32 38.21 14.27
C LEU A 31 20.85 39.36 13.39
N GLU A 32 22.04 39.90 13.70
CA GLU A 32 22.69 40.92 12.88
C GLU A 32 23.05 40.41 11.49
N ARG A 33 23.54 39.16 11.37
CA ARG A 33 23.78 38.52 10.06
C ARG A 33 22.51 38.38 9.23
N VAL A 34 21.40 37.95 9.84
CA VAL A 34 20.10 37.81 9.15
C VAL A 34 19.53 39.18 8.76
N GLN A 35 19.65 40.19 9.62
CA GLN A 35 19.22 41.55 9.30
C GLN A 35 20.07 42.17 8.18
N GLY A 36 21.38 41.91 8.16
CA GLY A 36 22.29 42.28 7.08
C GLY A 36 21.87 41.65 5.75
N LEU A 37 21.59 40.34 5.73
CA LEU A 37 21.09 39.61 4.54
C LEU A 37 19.76 40.18 4.02
N HIS A 38 18.80 40.47 4.89
CA HIS A 38 17.54 41.10 4.49
C HIS A 38 17.74 42.48 3.87
N THR A 39 18.75 43.23 4.34
CA THR A 39 19.08 44.56 3.79
C THR A 39 19.75 44.46 2.42
N VAL A 40 20.57 43.42 2.19
CA VAL A 40 21.19 43.13 0.89
C VAL A 40 20.15 42.64 -0.12
N MET A 41 19.23 41.75 0.28
CA MET A 41 18.13 41.29 -0.56
C MET A 41 17.20 42.45 -0.96
N ALA A 42 16.85 43.34 -0.02
CA ALA A 42 16.05 44.52 -0.32
C ALA A 42 16.74 45.48 -1.31
N ARG A 43 18.08 45.56 -1.30
CA ARG A 43 18.87 46.34 -2.27
C ARG A 43 18.94 45.66 -3.64
N MET A 44 19.04 44.33 -3.70
CA MET A 44 18.97 43.58 -4.96
C MET A 44 17.60 43.70 -5.63
N ASP A 45 16.52 43.60 -4.85
CA ASP A 45 15.15 43.78 -5.37
C ASP A 45 14.93 45.20 -5.91
N GLN A 46 15.55 46.21 -5.29
CA GLN A 46 15.51 47.60 -5.77
C GLN A 46 16.34 47.79 -7.05
N ALA A 47 17.48 47.13 -7.18
CA ALA A 47 18.33 47.16 -8.38
C ALA A 47 17.68 46.45 -9.57
N LEU A 48 17.03 45.30 -9.34
CA LEU A 48 16.25 44.54 -10.32
C LEU A 48 15.01 45.29 -10.82
N ALA A 49 14.46 46.20 -10.02
CA ALA A 49 13.32 47.03 -10.42
C ALA A 49 13.70 48.23 -11.31
N THR A 50 14.99 48.60 -11.37
CA THR A 50 15.45 49.83 -12.06
C THR A 50 16.12 49.61 -13.42
N ASP A 51 16.40 48.37 -13.85
CA ASP A 51 17.09 48.14 -15.12
C ASP A 51 16.40 47.05 -15.97
N THR A 52 15.71 47.48 -17.02
CA THR A 52 14.92 46.62 -17.93
C THR A 52 15.72 46.14 -19.15
N ARG A 53 17.06 46.15 -19.10
CA ARG A 53 17.89 45.79 -20.26
C ARG A 53 18.84 44.59 -20.09
N LEU A 54 18.81 43.88 -18.96
CA LEU A 54 19.66 42.69 -18.75
C LEU A 54 18.90 41.36 -18.76
N THR A 55 17.62 41.35 -19.13
CA THR A 55 16.80 40.13 -19.15
C THR A 55 16.95 39.32 -20.46
N GLU A 56 17.65 39.85 -21.47
CA GLU A 56 17.79 39.18 -22.78
C GLU A 56 19.13 38.44 -22.99
N GLU A 57 20.14 38.59 -22.13
CA GLU A 57 21.44 37.89 -22.28
C GLU A 57 21.60 36.61 -21.43
N LEU A 58 20.64 36.29 -20.55
CA LEU A 58 20.68 35.08 -19.71
C LEU A 58 19.76 33.94 -20.20
N MET A 59 19.10 34.11 -21.35
CA MET A 59 18.20 33.11 -21.94
C MET A 59 18.70 32.63 -23.31
N ALA A 60 19.95 32.17 -23.38
CA ALA A 60 20.41 31.30 -24.45
C ALA A 60 20.26 29.82 -24.01
N PRO A 61 19.70 28.94 -24.86
CA PRO A 61 19.42 27.54 -24.54
C PRO A 61 20.62 26.64 -24.85
N ASP A 62 20.77 25.58 -24.04
CA ASP A 62 21.46 24.28 -24.26
C ASP A 62 22.03 23.82 -22.89
N GLU A 63 21.96 22.58 -22.41
CA GLU A 63 21.79 21.27 -23.04
C GLU A 63 21.35 20.26 -21.95
N TYR A 64 20.69 19.20 -22.39
CA TYR A 64 20.35 18.00 -21.61
C TYR A 64 21.58 17.36 -20.94
N TYR A 65 21.47 16.91 -19.69
CA TYR A 65 22.21 15.73 -19.21
C TYR A 65 21.38 14.87 -18.25
N GLU A 66 21.53 13.57 -18.46
CA GLU A 66 20.78 12.42 -17.99
C GLU A 66 21.02 12.08 -16.51
N ASP A 67 19.99 11.51 -15.87
CA ASP A 67 20.06 10.95 -14.53
C ASP A 67 20.40 9.46 -14.62
N GLU A 68 21.69 9.14 -14.54
CA GLU A 68 22.19 7.83 -14.13
C GLU A 68 23.10 8.03 -12.91
N THR A 69 22.77 7.41 -11.78
CA THR A 69 23.46 6.18 -11.36
C THR A 69 23.06 5.76 -9.95
N ASN A 70 22.53 4.54 -9.86
CA ASN A 70 22.89 3.62 -8.78
C ASN A 70 24.41 3.42 -8.81
N ARG A 71 25.10 3.65 -7.70
CA ARG A 71 26.31 2.91 -7.35
C ARG A 71 26.42 2.77 -5.84
N GLU A 72 26.40 1.52 -5.42
CA GLU A 72 26.94 1.05 -4.14
C GLU A 72 28.38 1.56 -3.99
N GLY A 73 28.71 2.09 -2.83
CA GLY A 73 30.03 2.61 -2.50
C GLY A 73 30.28 2.47 -1.01
N ASN A 74 31.37 1.79 -0.69
CA ASN A 74 31.80 1.29 0.60
C ASN A 74 31.79 2.30 1.75
N GLU A 75 31.59 1.72 2.94
CA GLU A 75 32.12 2.21 4.21
C GLU A 75 33.63 2.37 4.10
N ASP A 76 34.12 3.60 4.15
CA ASP A 76 35.45 3.92 4.66
C ASP A 76 35.32 5.18 5.51
N ALA A 77 35.63 5.00 6.80
CA ALA A 77 35.61 6.02 7.82
C ALA A 77 36.82 6.94 7.63
N GLU A 78 36.57 8.19 7.23
CA GLU A 78 37.52 9.27 7.48
C GLU A 78 37.02 10.08 8.69
N GLU A 79 37.84 10.03 9.74
CA GLU A 79 37.74 10.83 10.95
C GLU A 79 37.85 12.31 10.59
N ASP A 80 36.72 12.99 10.45
CA ASP A 80 36.70 14.44 10.32
C ASP A 80 36.84 15.07 11.71
N SER A 81 37.95 15.79 11.86
CA SER A 81 38.42 16.46 13.07
C SER A 81 37.38 17.37 13.72
N ASP A 82 37.29 17.28 15.04
CA ASP A 82 36.51 18.15 15.93
C ASP A 82 36.67 19.64 15.57
N SER A 83 35.68 20.18 14.86
CA SER A 83 35.32 21.59 14.96
C SER A 83 34.62 21.77 16.31
N ASP A 84 35.36 22.27 17.30
CA ASP A 84 34.82 22.66 18.60
C ASP A 84 33.92 23.89 18.44
N ASP A 85 32.65 23.66 18.09
CA ASP A 85 31.66 24.69 17.86
C ASP A 85 31.19 25.40 19.17
N GLY A 86 31.82 25.12 20.32
CA GLY A 86 31.53 25.80 21.60
C GLY A 86 30.10 25.61 22.15
N TRP A 87 29.28 24.74 21.53
CA TRP A 87 27.93 24.43 22.01
C TRP A 87 28.00 23.46 23.18
N VAL A 88 27.74 23.93 24.40
CA VAL A 88 27.62 23.05 25.58
C VAL A 88 26.31 22.25 25.51
N PRO A 89 26.34 20.91 25.36
CA PRO A 89 25.13 20.10 25.43
C PRO A 89 24.64 20.05 26.88
N ILE A 90 23.46 20.61 27.16
CA ILE A 90 22.82 20.47 28.48
C ILE A 90 22.17 19.08 28.53
N GLU A 91 22.53 18.28 29.54
CA GLU A 91 21.85 17.01 29.86
C GLU A 91 20.34 17.23 29.96
N ILE A 92 19.58 16.61 29.05
CA ILE A 92 18.14 16.60 29.07
C ILE A 92 17.73 15.69 30.22
N VAL A 93 17.30 16.26 31.35
CA VAL A 93 16.67 15.49 32.43
C VAL A 93 15.42 14.84 31.85
N GLU A 94 15.47 13.52 31.67
CA GLU A 94 14.33 12.74 31.23
C GLU A 94 13.16 12.94 32.21
N PRO A 95 11.93 13.25 31.74
CA PRO A 95 10.79 13.40 32.62
C PRO A 95 10.55 12.11 33.42
N ASP A 96 10.17 12.26 34.70
CA ASP A 96 9.93 11.13 35.59
C ASP A 96 8.94 10.14 34.92
N LYS A 97 9.28 8.86 34.95
CA LYS A 97 8.46 7.77 34.40
C LYS A 97 7.06 7.78 35.03
N ILE A 98 6.93 8.23 36.28
CA ILE A 98 5.66 8.35 36.98
C ILE A 98 4.80 9.47 36.38
N ASP A 99 5.37 10.65 36.12
CA ASP A 99 4.65 11.77 35.53
C ASP A 99 4.16 11.44 34.11
N LEU A 100 5.02 10.80 33.31
CA LEU A 100 4.63 10.31 31.98
C LEU A 100 3.50 9.28 32.05
N ALA A 101 3.50 8.40 33.06
CA ALA A 101 2.45 7.42 33.26
C ALA A 101 1.11 8.06 33.70
N ILE A 102 1.16 9.06 34.58
CA ILE A 102 -0.03 9.82 35.02
C ILE A 102 -0.64 10.59 33.85
N GLU A 103 0.18 11.32 33.08
CA GLU A 103 -0.28 12.04 31.88
C GLU A 103 -0.89 11.09 30.85
N SER A 104 -0.26 9.93 30.63
CA SER A 104 -0.77 8.87 29.75
C SER A 104 -2.13 8.34 30.21
N ASN A 105 -2.30 8.10 31.50
CA ASN A 105 -3.57 7.61 32.05
C ASN A 105 -4.69 8.67 31.96
N LEU A 106 -4.37 9.93 32.26
CA LEU A 106 -5.32 11.03 32.13
C LEU A 106 -5.78 11.20 30.67
N GLU A 107 -4.86 11.08 29.72
CA GLU A 107 -5.21 11.15 28.30
C GLU A 107 -6.05 9.95 27.86
N ARG A 108 -5.73 8.73 28.31
CA ARG A 108 -6.57 7.53 28.10
C ARG A 108 -8.02 7.77 28.56
N LEU A 109 -8.20 8.20 29.81
CA LEU A 109 -9.54 8.47 30.38
C LEU A 109 -10.30 9.55 29.60
N ARG A 110 -9.61 10.57 29.07
CA ARG A 110 -10.23 11.59 28.21
C ARG A 110 -10.71 10.99 26.89
N GLN A 111 -9.90 10.17 26.23
CA GLN A 111 -10.28 9.50 24.98
C GLN A 111 -11.47 8.55 25.19
N GLU A 112 -11.43 7.75 26.26
CA GLU A 112 -12.54 6.86 26.66
C GLU A 112 -13.84 7.64 26.88
N ALA A 113 -13.78 8.77 27.61
CA ALA A 113 -14.94 9.62 27.83
C ALA A 113 -15.46 10.23 26.52
N ILE A 114 -14.59 10.73 25.64
CA ILE A 114 -14.99 11.26 24.33
C ILE A 114 -15.69 10.18 23.52
N ARG A 115 -15.15 8.97 23.47
CA ARG A 115 -15.71 7.83 22.75
C ARG A 115 -17.07 7.40 23.30
N PHE A 116 -17.19 7.30 24.62
CA PHE A 116 -18.46 7.00 25.28
C PHE A 116 -19.54 8.01 24.89
N ASN A 117 -19.20 9.30 24.91
CA ASN A 117 -20.11 10.37 24.54
C ASN A 117 -20.51 10.32 23.06
N TRP A 118 -19.57 10.04 22.15
CA TRP A 118 -19.89 9.83 20.73
C TRP A 118 -20.81 8.63 20.52
N LYS A 119 -20.51 7.50 21.16
CA LYS A 119 -21.30 6.27 21.04
C LYS A 119 -22.76 6.48 21.45
N ASN A 120 -23.01 7.26 22.51
CA ASN A 120 -24.36 7.57 22.95
C ASN A 120 -25.10 8.54 22.02
N LEU A 121 -24.37 9.47 21.37
CA LEU A 121 -24.97 10.47 20.48
C LEU A 121 -25.17 9.99 19.04
N VAL A 122 -24.37 9.03 18.57
CA VAL A 122 -24.30 8.69 17.14
C VAL A 122 -25.63 8.18 16.59
N LYS A 123 -26.44 7.48 17.41
CA LYS A 123 -27.76 6.99 17.02
C LYS A 123 -28.71 8.15 16.69
N ASP A 124 -28.76 9.15 17.56
CA ASP A 124 -29.61 10.33 17.38
C ASP A 124 -29.09 11.21 16.23
N LEU A 125 -27.76 11.34 16.10
CA LEU A 125 -27.12 12.07 15.02
C LEU A 125 -27.42 11.42 13.66
N HIS A 126 -27.37 10.09 13.56
CA HIS A 126 -27.60 9.36 12.31
C HIS A 126 -29.03 9.54 11.78
N ALA A 127 -30.03 9.46 12.65
CA ALA A 127 -31.42 9.70 12.27
C ALA A 127 -31.63 11.12 11.68
N VAL A 128 -31.08 12.14 12.35
CA VAL A 128 -31.16 13.53 11.86
C VAL A 128 -30.33 13.73 10.60
N TYR A 129 -29.14 13.14 10.52
CA TYR A 129 -28.30 13.17 9.33
C TYR A 129 -29.05 12.61 8.10
N LEU A 130 -29.73 11.46 8.23
CA LEU A 130 -30.53 10.88 7.15
C LEU A 130 -31.70 11.77 6.74
N LYS A 131 -32.42 12.34 7.72
CA LYS A 131 -33.51 13.29 7.45
C LYS A 131 -32.99 14.49 6.64
N GLN A 132 -31.88 15.08 7.08
CA GLN A 132 -31.28 16.22 6.41
C GLN A 132 -30.78 15.86 5.02
N LYS A 133 -30.10 14.71 4.88
CA LYS A 133 -29.67 14.17 3.59
C LYS A 133 -30.84 14.00 2.62
N SER A 134 -31.99 13.53 3.10
CA SER A 134 -33.19 13.41 2.26
C SER A 134 -33.74 14.79 1.85
N VAL A 135 -33.89 15.71 2.79
CA VAL A 135 -34.50 17.04 2.56
C VAL A 135 -33.64 17.92 1.66
N THR A 136 -32.31 17.86 1.78
CA THR A 136 -31.37 18.66 1.00
C THR A 136 -30.89 17.97 -0.29
N LYS A 137 -31.46 16.80 -0.62
CA LYS A 137 -30.99 15.93 -1.71
C LYS A 137 -29.48 15.69 -1.63
N ASN A 138 -29.00 15.26 -0.48
CA ASN A 138 -27.58 15.09 -0.15
C ASN A 138 -26.78 16.39 -0.31
N TRP A 139 -27.34 17.50 0.20
CA TRP A 139 -26.75 18.84 0.13
C TRP A 139 -26.40 19.28 -1.29
N THR A 140 -27.27 18.92 -2.26
CA THR A 140 -27.16 19.35 -3.67
C THR A 140 -28.28 20.30 -4.10
N ALA A 141 -29.31 20.47 -3.28
CA ALA A 141 -30.42 21.39 -3.55
C ALA A 141 -30.16 22.80 -2.96
N GLU A 142 -30.93 23.79 -3.40
CA GLU A 142 -30.80 25.20 -2.96
C GLU A 142 -31.01 25.37 -1.44
N ASN A 143 -31.77 24.47 -0.82
CA ASN A 143 -32.06 24.46 0.61
C ASN A 143 -30.94 23.85 1.49
N THR A 144 -29.74 23.66 0.93
CA THR A 144 -28.55 23.06 1.58
C THR A 144 -28.17 23.73 2.89
N TYR A 145 -28.31 25.05 2.98
CA TYR A 145 -27.93 25.86 4.14
C TYR A 145 -29.13 26.32 4.98
N SER A 146 -30.32 25.75 4.75
CA SER A 146 -31.52 26.09 5.51
C SER A 146 -31.47 25.50 6.93
N ASP A 147 -32.09 26.21 7.88
CA ASP A 147 -32.12 25.82 9.28
C ASP A 147 -33.38 24.99 9.62
N TYR A 148 -33.23 23.71 9.97
CA TYR A 148 -34.36 22.76 10.13
C TYR A 148 -34.70 22.47 11.60
N THR A 149 -34.72 23.53 12.38
CA THR A 149 -34.29 23.48 13.77
C THR A 149 -35.51 23.76 14.65
N SER A 150 -36.25 22.72 15.03
CA SER A 150 -37.55 22.87 15.70
C SER A 150 -37.45 22.72 17.22
N CYS A 151 -37.58 23.82 17.97
CA CYS A 151 -37.81 23.78 19.42
C CYS A 151 -38.45 25.09 19.91
N SER A 152 -39.55 24.99 20.67
CA SER A 152 -40.31 26.14 21.23
C SER A 152 -40.08 26.34 22.74
N CYS A 153 -39.09 25.69 23.34
CA CYS A 153 -38.85 25.79 24.78
C CYS A 153 -38.39 27.18 25.22
N ILE A 154 -38.85 27.62 26.40
CA ILE A 154 -38.51 28.93 26.98
C ILE A 154 -37.10 28.91 27.59
N SER A 155 -36.69 27.79 28.19
CA SER A 155 -35.37 27.61 28.81
C SER A 155 -34.31 27.31 27.75
N SER A 156 -33.57 28.33 27.32
CA SER A 156 -32.45 28.17 26.39
C SER A 156 -31.24 29.01 26.81
N ALA A 157 -30.05 28.44 26.65
CA ALA A 157 -28.78 29.12 26.85
C ALA A 157 -28.16 29.47 25.49
N ARG A 158 -27.78 30.74 25.30
CA ARG A 158 -27.07 31.19 24.09
C ARG A 158 -25.56 31.06 24.27
N ARG A 159 -24.92 30.23 23.44
CA ARG A 159 -23.46 30.04 23.44
C ARG A 159 -22.84 30.41 22.09
N PRO A 160 -21.63 31.01 22.08
CA PRO A 160 -20.90 31.24 20.85
C PRO A 160 -20.36 29.92 20.29
N ILE A 161 -20.57 29.70 19.00
CA ILE A 161 -20.04 28.56 18.24
C ILE A 161 -19.31 29.09 17.02
N ASP A 162 -18.14 28.54 16.76
CA ASP A 162 -17.38 28.81 15.54
C ASP A 162 -17.89 27.89 14.43
N LEU A 163 -18.59 28.46 13.44
CA LEU A 163 -19.11 27.76 12.27
C LEU A 163 -18.17 27.98 11.09
N VAL A 164 -17.71 26.88 10.48
CA VAL A 164 -16.77 26.89 9.37
C VAL A 164 -17.42 26.25 8.15
N ASP A 165 -17.39 26.95 7.02
CA ASP A 165 -17.97 26.54 5.75
C ASP A 165 -16.97 26.70 4.59
N ILE A 166 -17.38 26.30 3.38
CA ILE A 166 -16.61 26.50 2.14
C ILE A 166 -16.46 28.00 1.83
N TYR A 167 -17.51 28.80 2.09
CA TYR A 167 -17.54 30.22 1.71
C TYR A 167 -17.03 31.18 2.78
N GLY A 168 -16.98 30.75 4.05
CA GLY A 168 -16.65 31.64 5.15
C GLY A 168 -16.60 30.94 6.50
N GLN A 169 -16.00 31.61 7.47
CA GLN A 169 -16.05 31.26 8.88
C GLN A 169 -16.70 32.38 9.70
N ARG A 170 -17.55 32.02 10.67
CA ARG A 170 -18.23 33.00 11.53
C ARG A 170 -18.40 32.47 12.95
N ARG A 171 -18.41 33.39 13.92
CA ARG A 171 -18.79 33.09 15.31
C ARG A 171 -20.24 33.50 15.53
N GLU A 172 -21.10 32.53 15.78
CA GLU A 172 -22.54 32.75 15.92
C GLU A 172 -23.04 32.37 17.32
N ARG A 173 -23.99 33.14 17.89
CA ARG A 173 -24.58 32.85 19.20
C ARG A 173 -25.83 31.99 19.05
N LEU A 174 -25.63 30.68 19.09
CA LEU A 174 -26.70 29.70 18.92
C LEU A 174 -27.44 29.43 20.24
N LYS A 175 -28.76 29.21 20.13
CA LYS A 175 -29.62 28.78 21.25
C LYS A 175 -29.51 27.27 21.43
N PHE A 176 -29.19 26.84 22.64
CA PHE A 176 -29.19 25.44 23.06
C PHE A 176 -30.16 25.25 24.22
N CYS A 177 -30.85 24.11 24.25
CA CYS A 177 -31.83 23.76 25.27
C CYS A 177 -31.65 22.31 25.70
N SER A 178 -32.22 21.93 26.85
CA SER A 178 -32.20 20.54 27.31
C SER A 178 -33.03 19.57 26.45
N CYS A 179 -33.91 20.08 25.58
CA CYS A 179 -34.79 19.26 24.75
C CYS A 179 -34.09 18.50 23.62
N THR A 180 -32.90 18.95 23.20
CA THR A 180 -32.16 18.35 22.09
C THR A 180 -30.67 18.48 22.35
N PRO A 181 -29.88 17.41 22.21
CA PRO A 181 -28.44 17.50 22.36
C PRO A 181 -27.82 18.54 21.43
N ASP A 182 -26.82 19.28 21.91
CA ASP A 182 -26.14 20.33 21.15
C ASP A 182 -25.66 19.85 19.78
N ALA A 183 -25.08 18.65 19.74
CA ALA A 183 -24.58 18.03 18.52
C ALA A 183 -25.69 17.81 17.49
N VAL A 184 -26.85 17.29 17.93
CA VAL A 184 -28.02 17.04 17.07
C VAL A 184 -28.57 18.35 16.52
N ARG A 185 -28.64 19.39 17.36
CA ARG A 185 -29.03 20.75 16.95
C ARG A 185 -28.14 21.26 15.81
N LEU A 186 -26.82 21.05 15.89
CA LEU A 186 -25.90 21.47 14.82
C LEU A 186 -26.13 20.69 13.51
N VAL A 187 -26.44 19.39 13.56
CA VAL A 187 -26.78 18.62 12.35
C VAL A 187 -28.07 19.12 11.70
N GLN A 188 -29.07 19.53 12.50
CA GLN A 188 -30.29 20.19 11.99
C GLN A 188 -30.00 21.53 11.29
N MET A 189 -28.87 22.17 11.58
CA MET A 189 -28.39 23.37 10.91
C MET A 189 -27.50 23.06 9.70
N GLY A 190 -27.20 21.79 9.42
CA GLY A 190 -26.28 21.38 8.34
C GLY A 190 -24.79 21.36 8.72
N TYR A 191 -24.46 21.33 10.02
CA TYR A 191 -23.08 21.30 10.52
C TYR A 191 -22.81 20.05 11.37
N LEU A 192 -21.62 19.44 11.24
CA LEU A 192 -21.14 18.44 12.19
C LEU A 192 -20.26 19.08 13.27
N PRO A 193 -20.47 18.74 14.55
CA PRO A 193 -19.68 19.25 15.65
C PRO A 193 -18.28 18.63 15.69
N GLY A 194 -17.29 19.42 16.11
CA GLY A 194 -15.93 18.93 16.37
C GLY A 194 -15.73 18.24 17.73
N SER A 195 -16.77 18.19 18.58
CA SER A 195 -16.75 17.47 19.87
C SER A 195 -18.16 17.05 20.30
N PRO A 196 -18.31 15.95 21.06
CA PRO A 196 -19.63 15.39 21.37
C PRO A 196 -20.41 16.21 22.40
N ILE A 197 -19.70 16.72 23.42
CA ILE A 197 -20.28 17.53 24.50
C ILE A 197 -19.88 18.98 24.32
N ARG A 198 -20.86 19.88 24.44
CA ARG A 198 -20.70 21.35 24.41
C ARG A 198 -19.74 21.81 23.30
N PRO A 199 -20.02 21.48 22.02
CA PRO A 199 -19.18 21.86 20.91
C PRO A 199 -18.93 23.36 20.90
N VAL A 200 -17.74 23.73 20.46
CA VAL A 200 -17.28 25.12 20.29
C VAL A 200 -16.93 25.43 18.84
N THR A 201 -16.79 24.41 18.02
CA THR A 201 -16.52 24.50 16.58
C THR A 201 -17.38 23.45 15.87
N ALA A 202 -17.95 23.82 14.73
CA ALA A 202 -18.70 22.92 13.87
C ALA A 202 -18.40 23.24 12.39
N PHE A 203 -18.43 22.21 11.55
CA PHE A 203 -18.05 22.28 10.14
C PHE A 203 -19.25 21.93 9.26
N SER A 204 -19.47 22.68 8.19
CA SER A 204 -20.61 22.42 7.32
C SER A 204 -20.47 21.03 6.69
N ILE A 205 -21.59 20.31 6.54
CA ILE A 205 -21.59 19.01 5.88
C ILE A 205 -21.07 19.12 4.42
N PRO A 206 -21.42 20.15 3.63
CA PRO A 206 -20.79 20.40 2.33
C PRO A 206 -19.26 20.47 2.38
N LEU A 207 -18.67 21.13 3.37
CA LEU A 207 -17.21 21.20 3.54
C LEU A 207 -16.60 19.81 3.80
N LEU A 208 -17.28 18.97 4.59
CA LEU A 208 -16.84 17.60 4.87
C LEU A 208 -16.99 16.69 3.64
N ILE A 209 -18.05 16.87 2.85
CA ILE A 209 -18.23 16.20 1.55
C ILE A 209 -17.09 16.57 0.59
N LEU A 210 -16.77 17.87 0.49
CA LEU A 210 -15.65 18.37 -0.32
C LEU A 210 -14.32 17.76 0.14
N HIS A 211 -14.03 17.81 1.44
CA HIS A 211 -12.81 17.19 1.98
C HIS A 211 -12.78 15.69 1.70
N ASN A 212 -13.90 14.98 1.81
CA ASN A 212 -13.96 13.55 1.49
C ASN A 212 -13.62 13.28 0.02
N CYS A 213 -14.08 14.12 -0.91
CA CYS A 213 -13.74 14.03 -2.33
C CYS A 213 -12.25 14.33 -2.57
N LEU A 214 -11.71 15.37 -1.93
CA LEU A 214 -10.29 15.73 -2.03
C LEU A 214 -9.40 14.65 -1.40
N TRP A 215 -9.81 14.06 -0.28
CA TRP A 215 -9.08 12.95 0.33
C TRP A 215 -9.04 11.74 -0.61
N ASN A 216 -10.15 11.47 -1.31
CA ASN A 216 -10.28 10.38 -2.27
C ASN A 216 -9.62 10.64 -3.64
N ASN A 217 -9.11 11.83 -3.95
CA ASN A 217 -8.46 12.07 -5.25
C ASN A 217 -7.09 12.72 -5.12
N CYS A 218 -6.84 13.45 -4.04
CA CYS A 218 -5.63 14.21 -3.76
C CYS A 218 -4.93 13.77 -2.44
N HIS A 219 -5.51 12.85 -1.67
CA HIS A 219 -4.92 12.30 -0.43
C HIS A 219 -4.60 13.36 0.63
N ILE A 220 -5.32 14.48 0.63
CA ILE A 220 -5.06 15.60 1.53
C ILE A 220 -5.49 15.27 2.97
N GLY A 221 -4.53 15.29 3.90
CA GLY A 221 -4.80 15.08 5.33
C GLY A 221 -5.47 16.29 5.99
N ALA A 222 -6.00 16.10 7.20
CA ALA A 222 -6.68 17.15 7.96
C ALA A 222 -5.79 18.39 8.21
N MET A 223 -4.48 18.20 8.44
CA MET A 223 -3.55 19.31 8.66
C MET A 223 -3.37 20.20 7.42
N PRO A 224 -2.88 19.68 6.26
CA PRO A 224 -2.74 20.50 5.07
C PRO A 224 -4.08 21.10 4.63
N PHE A 225 -5.18 20.36 4.76
CA PHE A 225 -6.50 20.88 4.42
C PHE A 225 -6.91 22.07 5.29
N THR A 226 -6.80 21.96 6.62
CA THR A 226 -7.19 23.06 7.52
C THR A 226 -6.25 24.27 7.43
N THR A 227 -4.97 24.07 7.12
CA THR A 227 -4.03 25.16 6.81
C THR A 227 -4.47 25.92 5.57
N ALA A 228 -4.73 25.21 4.46
CA ALA A 228 -5.20 25.81 3.22
C ALA A 228 -6.57 26.49 3.40
N LEU A 229 -7.48 25.86 4.15
CA LEU A 229 -8.78 26.41 4.46
C LEU A 229 -8.67 27.72 5.24
N ASN A 230 -7.79 27.82 6.24
CA ASN A 230 -7.54 29.06 6.97
C ASN A 230 -7.02 30.16 6.04
N GLN A 231 -6.01 29.86 5.22
CA GLN A 231 -5.47 30.83 4.25
C GLN A 231 -6.53 31.32 3.26
N TYR A 232 -7.43 30.43 2.85
CA TYR A 232 -8.53 30.75 1.94
C TYR A 232 -9.65 31.57 2.60
N LEU A 233 -10.04 31.23 3.83
CA LEU A 233 -11.19 31.84 4.51
C LEU A 233 -10.86 33.13 5.27
N GLU A 234 -9.64 33.30 5.80
CA GLU A 234 -9.26 34.47 6.59
C GLU A 234 -9.36 35.81 5.81
N PRO A 235 -9.01 35.89 4.51
CA PRO A 235 -9.24 37.10 3.71
C PRO A 235 -10.72 37.37 3.41
N ARG A 236 -11.56 36.32 3.40
CA ARG A 236 -12.98 36.39 3.05
C ARG A 236 -13.89 36.63 4.25
N SER A 237 -13.41 36.28 5.44
CA SER A 237 -14.20 36.29 6.66
C SER A 237 -13.29 36.42 7.88
N ASN A 238 -13.79 37.12 8.91
CA ASN A 238 -12.99 37.44 10.09
C ASN A 238 -12.33 36.21 10.70
N ARG A 239 -11.03 36.33 11.00
CA ARG A 239 -10.23 35.28 11.65
C ARG A 239 -10.88 34.81 12.95
N LEU A 240 -11.10 33.49 13.06
CA LEU A 240 -11.55 32.88 14.29
C LEU A 240 -10.42 32.88 15.34
N THR A 241 -10.74 33.39 16.53
CA THR A 241 -9.75 33.62 17.59
C THR A 241 -10.20 33.08 18.94
N VAL A 242 -9.24 32.68 19.78
CA VAL A 242 -9.46 32.17 21.13
C VAL A 242 -9.29 33.31 22.14
N ARG A 243 -10.24 33.47 23.08
CA ARG A 243 -10.23 34.56 24.07
C ARG A 243 -9.06 34.50 25.08
N ASN A 244 -8.46 33.32 25.29
CA ASN A 244 -7.43 33.06 26.30
C ASN A 244 -6.25 32.24 25.72
N GLY A 245 -5.64 32.72 24.65
CA GLY A 245 -4.42 32.10 24.12
C GLY A 245 -3.30 32.07 25.16
N LYS A 246 -2.42 31.05 25.13
CA LYS A 246 -1.33 30.89 26.11
C LYS A 246 -0.27 32.01 26.01
N HIS A 247 -0.28 32.76 24.90
CA HIS A 247 0.59 33.91 24.66
C HIS A 247 -0.20 35.09 24.05
N PRO A 248 -0.88 35.93 24.86
CA PRO A 248 -1.29 37.24 24.37
C PRO A 248 -0.03 38.08 24.22
N VAL A 249 0.51 38.18 23.00
CA VAL A 249 1.55 39.17 22.69
C VAL A 249 0.89 40.54 22.79
N ARG A 250 1.02 41.16 23.96
CA ARG A 250 0.57 42.54 24.19
C ARG A 250 1.60 43.46 23.56
N SER A 251 1.33 43.92 22.34
CA SER A 251 1.95 45.15 21.86
C SER A 251 1.15 46.35 22.39
N LYS A 252 1.81 47.48 22.65
CA LYS A 252 1.27 48.66 23.35
C LYS A 252 0.01 49.27 22.68
N HIS A 253 -0.31 48.85 21.46
CA HIS A 253 -1.41 49.38 20.63
C HIS A 253 -2.34 48.31 20.02
N PHE A 254 -2.13 47.00 20.23
CA PHE A 254 -3.01 45.95 19.66
C PHE A 254 -3.02 44.65 20.50
N ILE A 255 -4.19 44.02 20.62
CA ILE A 255 -4.34 42.66 21.19
C ILE A 255 -4.21 41.66 20.03
N ILE A 256 -3.12 40.90 19.98
CA ILE A 256 -3.02 39.74 19.07
C ILE A 256 -3.74 38.58 19.74
N LEU A 257 -4.94 38.24 19.25
CA LEU A 257 -5.66 37.06 19.69
C LEU A 257 -5.09 35.82 18.99
N GLU A 258 -4.88 34.74 19.74
CA GLU A 258 -4.38 33.47 19.18
C GLU A 258 -5.40 32.87 18.21
N ALA A 259 -4.92 32.42 17.05
CA ALA A 259 -5.73 31.81 16.02
C ALA A 259 -6.38 30.51 16.52
N ARG A 260 -7.61 30.24 16.08
CA ARG A 260 -8.31 29.01 16.43
C ARG A 260 -7.62 27.79 15.82
N GLU A 261 -7.25 26.80 16.64
CA GLU A 261 -6.81 25.50 16.12
C GLU A 261 -8.02 24.74 15.52
N LEU A 262 -8.03 24.54 14.21
CA LEU A 262 -9.09 23.81 13.50
C LEU A 262 -8.77 22.32 13.28
N ARG A 263 -7.48 21.92 13.29
CA ARG A 263 -7.05 20.57 12.90
C ARG A 263 -7.75 19.45 13.67
N LYS A 264 -7.65 19.46 15.00
CA LYS A 264 -8.26 18.43 15.86
C LYS A 264 -9.79 18.36 15.75
N PRO A 265 -10.55 19.48 15.91
CA PRO A 265 -11.99 19.42 15.78
C PRO A 265 -12.44 19.06 14.36
N PHE A 266 -11.68 19.44 13.33
CA PHE A 266 -11.96 19.03 11.95
C PHE A 266 -11.76 17.53 11.75
N ALA A 267 -10.66 16.95 12.24
CA ALA A 267 -10.43 15.52 12.18
C ALA A 267 -11.55 14.73 12.86
N ALA A 268 -11.99 15.15 14.05
CA ALA A 268 -13.13 14.55 14.75
C ALA A 268 -14.45 14.64 13.94
N ALA A 269 -14.69 15.76 13.27
CA ALA A 269 -15.87 15.92 12.40
C ALA A 269 -15.81 15.05 11.14
N VAL A 270 -14.61 14.86 10.57
CA VAL A 270 -14.37 13.93 9.44
C VAL A 270 -14.63 12.49 9.86
N ASP A 271 -14.12 12.08 11.02
CA ASP A 271 -14.35 10.73 11.57
C ASP A 271 -15.84 10.48 11.81
N LEU A 272 -16.55 11.45 12.42
CA LEU A 272 -17.99 11.39 12.60
C LEU A 272 -18.74 11.31 11.26
N TYR A 273 -18.35 12.12 10.27
CA TYR A 273 -18.96 12.08 8.93
C TYR A 273 -18.85 10.70 8.29
N ARG A 274 -17.66 10.09 8.34
CA ARG A 274 -17.42 8.75 7.79
C ARG A 274 -18.22 7.68 8.54
N GLU A 275 -18.26 7.74 9.87
CA GLU A 275 -19.10 6.85 10.69
C GLU A 275 -20.59 6.96 10.32
N LEU A 276 -21.11 8.17 10.09
CA LEU A 276 -22.51 8.38 9.66
C LEU A 276 -22.78 7.79 8.27
N VAL A 277 -21.80 7.86 7.36
CA VAL A 277 -21.89 7.23 6.03
C VAL A 277 -21.88 5.71 6.15
N ASP A 278 -20.97 5.13 6.93
CA ASP A 278 -20.87 3.68 7.11
C ASP A 278 -22.11 3.11 7.80
N ARG A 279 -22.65 3.81 8.80
CA ARG A 279 -23.95 3.45 9.41
C ARG A 279 -25.11 3.51 8.43
N THR A 280 -25.09 4.46 7.51
CA THR A 280 -26.13 4.54 6.47
C THR A 280 -26.12 3.29 5.61
N GLU A 281 -24.95 2.83 5.18
CA GLU A 281 -24.83 1.60 4.40
C GLU A 281 -25.20 0.35 5.20
N ALA A 282 -24.82 0.28 6.47
CA ALA A 282 -25.24 -0.81 7.35
C ALA A 282 -26.77 -0.87 7.47
N VAL A 283 -27.43 0.25 7.76
CA VAL A 283 -28.89 0.33 7.84
C VAL A 283 -29.55 -0.03 6.51
N VAL A 284 -28.99 0.41 5.37
CA VAL A 284 -29.51 0.00 4.05
C VAL A 284 -29.41 -1.50 3.86
N GLY A 285 -28.28 -2.12 4.23
CA GLY A 285 -28.10 -3.58 4.17
C GLY A 285 -29.12 -4.31 5.05
N ASP A 286 -29.30 -3.86 6.29
CA ASP A 286 -30.22 -4.46 7.26
C ASP A 286 -31.68 -4.33 6.81
N VAL A 287 -32.09 -3.15 6.33
CA VAL A 287 -33.46 -2.88 5.86
C VAL A 287 -33.79 -3.70 4.60
N LEU A 288 -32.82 -3.81 3.68
CA LEU A 288 -32.98 -4.63 2.47
C LEU A 288 -32.82 -6.14 2.74
N ARG A 289 -32.45 -6.54 3.97
CA ARG A 289 -32.18 -7.93 4.36
C ARG A 289 -31.20 -8.61 3.42
N LEU A 290 -30.12 -7.90 3.07
CA LEU A 290 -29.12 -8.45 2.17
C LEU A 290 -28.42 -9.65 2.82
N GLU A 291 -28.42 -10.78 2.12
CA GLU A 291 -27.60 -11.94 2.49
C GLU A 291 -26.11 -11.62 2.36
N GLU A 292 -25.25 -12.41 3.00
CA GLU A 292 -23.79 -12.17 3.02
C GLU A 292 -23.20 -12.04 1.61
N GLN A 293 -23.64 -12.87 0.67
CA GLN A 293 -23.23 -12.80 -0.73
C GLN A 293 -23.65 -11.47 -1.39
N ALA A 294 -24.87 -11.00 -1.14
CA ALA A 294 -25.35 -9.71 -1.67
C ALA A 294 -24.61 -8.52 -1.02
N VAL A 295 -24.28 -8.61 0.26
CA VAL A 295 -23.41 -7.64 0.95
C VAL A 295 -22.03 -7.62 0.31
N LEU A 296 -21.45 -8.79 0.01
CA LEU A 296 -20.16 -8.90 -0.64
C LEU A 296 -20.20 -8.32 -2.06
N ALA A 297 -21.27 -8.59 -2.82
CA ALA A 297 -21.51 -7.99 -4.14
C ALA A 297 -21.57 -6.46 -4.08
N ALA A 298 -22.32 -5.91 -3.13
CA ALA A 298 -22.47 -4.46 -2.97
C ALA A 298 -21.17 -3.76 -2.56
N ARG A 299 -20.34 -4.42 -1.75
CA ARG A 299 -19.11 -3.84 -1.19
C ARG A 299 -17.85 -4.09 -2.03
N SER A 300 -17.83 -5.18 -2.80
CA SER A 300 -16.67 -5.60 -3.60
C SER A 300 -16.98 -5.57 -5.09
N CYS A 301 -17.45 -6.68 -5.66
CA CYS A 301 -17.66 -6.83 -7.08
C CYS A 301 -19.02 -7.46 -7.40
N PRO A 302 -19.99 -6.69 -7.92
CA PRO A 302 -21.27 -7.22 -8.38
C PRO A 302 -21.14 -8.28 -9.49
N ALA A 303 -20.07 -8.22 -10.29
CA ALA A 303 -19.84 -9.21 -11.35
C ALA A 303 -19.34 -10.57 -10.83
N CYS A 304 -18.70 -10.60 -9.65
CA CYS A 304 -18.23 -11.85 -9.04
C CYS A 304 -19.25 -12.44 -8.08
N PHE A 305 -19.90 -11.60 -7.28
CA PHE A 305 -20.75 -12.02 -6.15
C PHE A 305 -22.22 -11.70 -6.36
N GLY A 306 -22.58 -11.08 -7.49
CA GLY A 306 -23.98 -10.89 -7.86
C GLY A 306 -24.68 -12.20 -8.22
N PRO A 307 -25.97 -12.13 -8.57
CA PRO A 307 -26.74 -13.31 -8.94
C PRO A 307 -26.08 -14.08 -10.10
N SER A 308 -26.09 -15.41 -10.02
CA SER A 308 -25.52 -16.23 -11.07
C SER A 308 -26.24 -16.00 -12.41
N PRO A 309 -25.50 -16.02 -13.53
CA PRO A 309 -26.09 -15.79 -14.85
C PRO A 309 -27.12 -16.87 -15.20
N PRO A 310 -28.18 -16.52 -15.95
CA PRO A 310 -29.10 -17.53 -16.48
C PRO A 310 -28.35 -18.47 -17.44
N LYS A 311 -28.77 -19.74 -17.51
CA LYS A 311 -28.23 -20.76 -18.43
C LYS A 311 -26.75 -21.11 -18.22
N LEU A 312 -26.32 -21.24 -16.97
CA LEU A 312 -24.97 -21.71 -16.61
C LEU A 312 -24.55 -22.98 -17.37
N ASN A 313 -25.49 -23.89 -17.63
CA ASN A 313 -25.25 -25.16 -18.33
C ASN A 313 -24.84 -25.00 -19.81
N GLU A 314 -24.99 -23.81 -20.40
CA GLU A 314 -24.52 -23.51 -21.76
C GLU A 314 -23.00 -23.25 -21.82
N TYR A 315 -22.35 -23.04 -20.66
CA TYR A 315 -20.91 -22.84 -20.58
C TYR A 315 -20.18 -24.15 -20.24
N PRO A 316 -18.98 -24.40 -20.79
CA PRO A 316 -18.15 -25.52 -20.37
C PRO A 316 -17.91 -25.46 -18.85
N TRP A 317 -17.95 -26.62 -18.17
CA TRP A 317 -17.71 -26.74 -16.72
C TRP A 317 -16.53 -25.89 -16.23
N MET A 318 -15.36 -25.98 -16.89
CA MET A 318 -14.14 -25.23 -16.52
C MET A 318 -14.29 -23.69 -16.58
N SER A 319 -15.37 -23.18 -17.17
CA SER A 319 -15.66 -21.75 -17.35
C SER A 319 -17.02 -21.33 -16.79
N GLN A 320 -17.81 -22.26 -16.26
CA GLN A 320 -19.12 -22.03 -15.70
C GLN A 320 -18.96 -21.38 -14.32
N ASP A 321 -19.22 -20.07 -14.25
CA ASP A 321 -19.29 -19.29 -12.99
C ASP A 321 -18.11 -19.49 -12.03
N LYS A 322 -16.90 -19.68 -12.57
CA LYS A 322 -15.68 -19.80 -11.77
C LYS A 322 -15.29 -18.45 -11.17
N LEU A 323 -15.17 -18.39 -9.85
CA LEU A 323 -14.57 -17.25 -9.16
C LEU A 323 -13.05 -17.31 -9.35
N ILE A 324 -12.43 -16.21 -9.78
CA ILE A 324 -10.97 -16.11 -9.85
C ILE A 324 -10.53 -14.96 -8.94
N ILE A 325 -9.65 -15.28 -8.00
CA ILE A 325 -9.08 -14.37 -7.02
C ILE A 325 -7.56 -14.36 -7.10
N PHE A 326 -6.98 -13.25 -6.70
CA PHE A 326 -5.55 -13.01 -6.63
C PHE A 326 -5.17 -12.76 -5.16
N LEU A 327 -4.03 -13.29 -4.73
CA LEU A 327 -3.44 -13.11 -3.41
C LEU A 327 -2.04 -12.53 -3.56
N ASP A 328 -1.66 -11.62 -2.66
CA ASP A 328 -0.32 -11.01 -2.63
C ASP A 328 -0.09 -10.25 -1.32
N GLY A 329 1.17 -10.18 -0.89
CA GLY A 329 1.65 -9.52 0.32
C GLY A 329 2.45 -8.24 0.03
N ASN A 330 2.04 -7.11 0.63
CA ASN A 330 2.73 -5.82 0.50
C ASN A 330 3.33 -5.33 1.82
N PHE A 331 4.67 -5.27 1.87
CA PHE A 331 5.46 -4.84 3.04
C PHE A 331 5.82 -3.35 3.07
N GLN A 332 5.29 -2.55 2.14
CA GLN A 332 5.44 -1.08 2.17
C GLN A 332 4.50 -0.46 3.21
N HIS A 333 3.31 -1.05 3.41
CA HIS A 333 2.26 -0.63 4.35
C HIS A 333 2.58 -0.97 5.81
N ARG A 334 3.76 -0.52 6.28
CA ARG A 334 4.20 -0.65 7.67
C ARG A 334 3.53 0.37 8.59
N HIS A 335 3.24 -0.04 9.81
CA HIS A 335 2.78 0.83 10.89
C HIS A 335 3.79 0.82 12.05
N HIS A 336 4.09 2.00 12.60
CA HIS A 336 4.98 2.08 13.76
C HIS A 336 4.18 1.87 15.05
N SER A 337 4.68 0.96 15.88
CA SER A 337 4.13 0.68 17.22
C SER A 337 4.04 1.92 18.12
N LYS A 338 4.93 2.91 17.94
CA LYS A 338 4.92 4.17 18.71
C LYS A 338 3.94 5.22 18.17
N ALA A 339 3.34 5.01 16.99
CA ALA A 339 2.39 5.94 16.39
C ALA A 339 1.04 5.96 17.11
N SER A 340 0.72 4.87 17.82
CA SER A 340 -0.45 4.72 18.65
C SER A 340 -0.02 4.33 20.07
N ARG A 341 -0.72 4.82 21.09
CA ARG A 341 -0.63 4.27 22.46
C ARG A 341 -1.75 3.26 22.75
N ASP A 342 -2.54 2.91 21.72
CA ASP A 342 -3.63 1.95 21.74
C ASP A 342 -4.62 2.13 22.90
N TYR A 343 -4.89 3.40 23.26
CA TYR A 343 -5.93 3.75 24.23
C TYR A 343 -7.31 3.25 23.79
N ASP A 344 -7.53 3.14 22.48
CA ASP A 344 -8.76 2.69 21.89
C ASP A 344 -8.70 1.23 21.47
N ARG A 345 -9.74 0.47 21.84
CA ARG A 345 -10.00 -0.84 21.23
C ARG A 345 -10.02 -0.73 19.70
N ILE A 346 -9.21 -1.58 19.06
CA ILE A 346 -9.10 -1.69 17.60
C ILE A 346 -10.46 -1.97 16.99
N GLN A 347 -10.81 -1.18 15.99
CA GLN A 347 -12.01 -1.35 15.17
C GLN A 347 -11.58 -1.93 13.84
N THR A 348 -11.96 -3.19 13.58
CA THR A 348 -11.65 -3.88 12.33
C THR A 348 -12.76 -3.60 11.32
N PRO A 349 -12.47 -2.88 10.22
CA PRO A 349 -13.47 -2.68 9.16
C PRO A 349 -13.83 -4.01 8.49
N ASN A 350 -15.03 -4.11 7.91
CA ASN A 350 -15.53 -5.38 7.34
C ASN A 350 -14.67 -5.96 6.21
N ILE A 351 -13.91 -5.12 5.50
CA ILE A 351 -12.97 -5.57 4.45
C ILE A 351 -11.72 -6.22 5.04
N PHE A 352 -11.45 -6.06 6.34
CA PHE A 352 -10.33 -6.70 7.02
C PHE A 352 -10.75 -8.01 7.67
N VAL A 353 -9.89 -9.01 7.57
CA VAL A 353 -9.90 -10.19 8.43
C VAL A 353 -9.43 -9.76 9.81
N SER A 354 -10.16 -10.17 10.84
CA SER A 354 -9.79 -9.86 12.22
C SER A 354 -8.53 -10.62 12.63
N GLN A 355 -7.77 -10.07 13.59
CA GLN A 355 -6.60 -10.76 14.11
C GLN A 355 -6.97 -12.12 14.72
N GLN A 356 -8.16 -12.25 15.30
CA GLN A 356 -8.65 -13.50 15.88
C GLN A 356 -8.83 -14.59 14.82
N GLU A 357 -9.35 -14.25 13.63
CA GLU A 357 -9.48 -15.20 12.52
C GLU A 357 -8.10 -15.67 12.02
N VAL A 358 -7.12 -14.76 11.95
CA VAL A 358 -5.73 -15.10 11.56
C VAL A 358 -5.07 -15.97 12.63
N ASP A 359 -5.21 -15.62 13.91
CA ASP A 359 -4.65 -16.37 15.04
C ASP A 359 -5.26 -17.77 15.14
N ALA A 360 -6.56 -17.90 14.88
CA ALA A 360 -7.24 -19.19 14.82
C ALA A 360 -6.70 -20.07 13.68
N MET A 361 -6.49 -19.49 12.49
CA MET A 361 -5.87 -20.21 11.37
C MET A 361 -4.44 -20.64 11.70
N LYS A 362 -3.67 -19.75 12.34
CA LYS A 362 -2.31 -20.05 12.80
C LYS A 362 -2.29 -21.17 13.83
N ALA A 363 -3.20 -21.15 14.80
CA ALA A 363 -3.34 -22.21 15.80
C ALA A 363 -3.69 -23.56 15.15
N LYS A 364 -4.60 -23.56 14.16
CA LYS A 364 -4.96 -24.76 13.39
C LYS A 364 -3.76 -25.34 12.64
N ILE A 365 -2.96 -24.48 12.00
CA ILE A 365 -1.73 -24.89 11.31
C ILE A 365 -0.74 -25.53 12.30
N ILE A 366 -0.50 -24.88 13.44
CA ILE A 366 0.43 -25.37 14.47
C ILE A 366 -0.03 -26.74 15.01
N ASP A 367 -1.33 -26.89 15.28
CA ASP A 367 -1.92 -28.14 15.77
C ASP A 367 -1.69 -29.31 14.78
N ILE A 368 -1.92 -29.06 13.49
CA ILE A 368 -1.65 -30.04 12.44
C ILE A 368 -0.16 -30.41 12.38
N GLU A 369 0.73 -29.41 12.45
CA GLU A 369 2.18 -29.64 12.41
C GLU A 369 2.67 -30.47 13.61
N LEU A 370 2.10 -30.23 14.79
CA LEU A 370 2.39 -31.01 15.99
C LEU A 370 1.86 -32.45 15.90
N CYS A 371 0.65 -32.64 15.36
CA CYS A 371 0.00 -33.95 15.29
C CYS A 371 0.55 -34.83 14.16
N GLN A 372 0.73 -34.27 12.96
CA GLN A 372 0.99 -35.05 11.76
C GLN A 372 2.49 -35.11 11.40
N LYS A 373 3.32 -34.21 11.95
CA LYS A 373 4.74 -34.05 11.60
C LYS A 373 4.96 -34.19 10.09
N PRO A 374 4.25 -33.38 9.27
CA PRO A 374 4.37 -33.47 7.82
C PRO A 374 5.85 -33.36 7.44
N LYS A 375 6.30 -34.19 6.49
CA LYS A 375 7.69 -34.12 6.02
C LYS A 375 7.93 -32.70 5.52
N ASP A 376 8.86 -31.99 6.13
CA ASP A 376 9.26 -30.64 5.74
C ASP A 376 10.10 -30.71 4.46
N LYS A 377 9.48 -31.16 3.36
CA LYS A 377 10.02 -30.98 2.03
C LYS A 377 9.72 -29.54 1.65
N ARG A 378 10.64 -28.64 1.98
CA ARG A 378 10.59 -27.28 1.45
C ARG A 378 10.70 -27.40 -0.07
N ASP A 379 9.69 -26.86 -0.75
CA ASP A 379 9.70 -26.78 -2.20
C ASP A 379 10.83 -25.84 -2.63
N GLN A 380 11.71 -26.26 -3.54
CA GLN A 380 12.82 -25.45 -4.07
C GLN A 380 12.34 -24.11 -4.64
N CYS A 381 11.10 -24.04 -5.12
CA CYS A 381 10.47 -22.78 -5.53
C CYS A 381 10.34 -21.77 -4.37
N THR A 382 10.20 -22.27 -3.13
CA THR A 382 10.16 -21.47 -1.90
C THR A 382 11.54 -20.86 -1.59
N GLU A 383 12.62 -21.54 -1.95
CA GLU A 383 14.00 -21.07 -1.71
C GLU A 383 14.47 -20.07 -2.79
N ALA A 384 13.99 -20.21 -4.03
CA ALA A 384 14.31 -19.31 -5.14
C ALA A 384 13.61 -17.92 -5.04
N HIS A 385 12.53 -17.80 -4.26
CA HIS A 385 11.73 -16.59 -4.16
C HIS A 385 12.03 -15.75 -2.91
N LYS A 386 12.44 -14.48 -3.09
CA LYS A 386 12.53 -13.48 -2.00
C LYS A 386 11.20 -13.20 -1.28
N ALA A 387 10.07 -13.53 -1.90
CA ALA A 387 8.73 -13.39 -1.31
C ALA A 387 8.41 -14.53 -0.33
N ALA A 388 8.91 -15.74 -0.61
CA ALA A 388 8.79 -16.90 0.26
C ALA A 388 9.90 -16.98 1.33
N ASP A 389 11.01 -16.26 1.13
CA ASP A 389 12.12 -16.23 2.08
C ASP A 389 11.71 -15.48 3.37
N GLY A 390 11.33 -16.24 4.40
CA GLY A 390 10.93 -15.77 5.73
C GLY A 390 12.02 -15.00 6.51
N LYS A 391 13.13 -14.64 5.87
CA LYS A 391 14.24 -13.84 6.42
C LYS A 391 13.85 -12.40 6.79
N ARG A 392 12.66 -11.93 6.42
CA ARG A 392 12.09 -10.65 6.89
C ARG A 392 11.45 -10.83 8.28
N ASN A 393 12.30 -10.96 9.29
CA ASN A 393 11.95 -11.20 10.68
C ASN A 393 11.84 -9.88 11.49
N GLU A 394 11.48 -9.99 12.78
CA GLU A 394 11.36 -8.84 13.70
C GLU A 394 12.61 -7.94 13.74
N SER A 395 13.80 -8.47 13.44
CA SER A 395 15.04 -7.67 13.36
C SER A 395 15.06 -6.70 12.18
N SER A 396 14.43 -7.02 11.05
CA SER A 396 14.36 -6.12 9.89
C SER A 396 13.44 -4.92 10.12
N TRP A 397 12.46 -5.04 11.02
CA TRP A 397 11.39 -4.06 11.20
C TRP A 397 11.17 -3.66 12.67
N LYS A 398 12.26 -3.44 13.42
CA LYS A 398 12.21 -3.01 14.82
C LYS A 398 11.28 -1.80 14.99
N GLY A 399 10.33 -1.92 15.93
CA GLY A 399 9.40 -0.85 16.27
C GLY A 399 8.17 -0.75 15.36
N CYS A 400 7.91 -1.72 14.48
CA CYS A 400 6.64 -1.88 13.78
C CYS A 400 5.75 -2.94 14.45
N ASP A 401 4.46 -2.64 14.63
CA ASP A 401 3.43 -3.58 15.08
C ASP A 401 2.76 -4.29 13.89
N ASP A 402 2.52 -3.56 12.79
CA ASP A 402 2.12 -4.14 11.49
C ASP A 402 3.29 -3.97 10.48
N THR A 403 3.76 -5.08 9.90
CA THR A 403 4.89 -5.12 8.96
C THR A 403 4.48 -5.12 7.49
N GLY A 404 3.19 -5.26 7.19
CA GLY A 404 2.64 -5.23 5.85
C GLY A 404 1.14 -5.50 5.79
N LEU A 405 0.62 -5.70 4.58
CA LEU A 405 -0.76 -6.07 4.28
C LEU A 405 -0.78 -7.29 3.38
N MET A 406 -1.60 -8.29 3.72
CA MET A 406 -1.97 -9.36 2.81
C MET A 406 -3.29 -8.99 2.13
N GLY A 407 -3.32 -9.03 0.81
CA GLY A 407 -4.48 -8.66 0.01
C GLY A 407 -5.15 -9.84 -0.66
N CYS A 408 -6.46 -9.69 -0.89
CA CYS A 408 -7.19 -10.49 -1.86
C CYS A 408 -8.06 -9.59 -2.74
N CYS A 409 -7.95 -9.76 -4.07
CA CYS A 409 -8.86 -9.12 -5.01
C CYS A 409 -9.40 -10.12 -6.03
N CYS A 410 -10.53 -9.82 -6.65
CA CYS A 410 -11.04 -10.64 -7.74
C CYS A 410 -10.36 -10.30 -9.07
N ARG A 411 -10.60 -11.12 -10.10
CA ARG A 411 -10.12 -10.87 -11.47
C ARG A 411 -10.48 -9.51 -12.08
N HIS A 412 -11.47 -8.81 -11.53
CA HIS A 412 -11.88 -7.47 -11.93
C HIS A 412 -11.14 -6.36 -11.18
N ASP A 413 -10.08 -6.72 -10.44
CA ASP A 413 -9.24 -5.83 -9.65
C ASP A 413 -9.99 -5.16 -8.48
N ALA A 414 -11.15 -5.72 -8.12
CA ALA A 414 -11.91 -5.26 -6.96
C ALA A 414 -11.42 -5.99 -5.69
N PRO A 415 -10.88 -5.27 -4.68
CA PRO A 415 -10.49 -5.83 -3.40
C PRO A 415 -11.69 -6.46 -2.69
N ILE A 416 -11.47 -7.66 -2.15
CA ILE A 416 -12.46 -8.47 -1.43
C ILE A 416 -12.17 -8.41 0.07
N TYR A 417 -10.97 -8.84 0.47
CA TYR A 417 -10.53 -8.82 1.86
C TYR A 417 -9.05 -8.45 1.98
N MET A 418 -8.66 -7.95 3.16
CA MET A 418 -7.30 -7.59 3.55
C MET A 418 -6.97 -8.19 4.92
N ALA A 419 -5.71 -8.43 5.22
CA ALA A 419 -5.24 -8.77 6.57
C ALA A 419 -3.96 -7.99 6.89
N ASN A 420 -3.81 -7.54 8.13
CA ASN A 420 -2.54 -6.99 8.58
C ASN A 420 -1.54 -8.13 8.77
N ILE A 421 -0.32 -7.93 8.28
CA ILE A 421 0.81 -8.83 8.53
C ILE A 421 1.49 -8.35 9.81
N ASN A 422 1.52 -9.17 10.85
CA ASN A 422 2.06 -8.79 12.15
C ASN A 422 3.41 -9.46 12.39
N LYS A 423 4.46 -8.66 12.60
CA LYS A 423 5.80 -8.98 13.14
C LYS A 423 6.64 -10.10 12.49
N LEU A 424 6.05 -11.14 11.89
CA LEU A 424 6.72 -12.38 11.49
C LEU A 424 6.63 -12.67 9.98
N GLY A 425 6.71 -11.64 9.14
CA GLY A 425 6.69 -11.80 7.67
C GLY A 425 5.38 -12.41 7.13
N GLU A 426 5.35 -12.73 5.84
CA GLU A 426 4.20 -13.38 5.19
C GLU A 426 4.18 -14.87 5.54
N GLN A 427 3.44 -15.20 6.60
CA GLN A 427 3.17 -16.57 7.01
C GLN A 427 1.99 -17.14 6.21
N CYS A 428 1.96 -18.46 5.98
CA CYS A 428 0.85 -19.14 5.29
C CYS A 428 -0.52 -18.91 5.96
N CYS A 429 -0.56 -18.54 7.25
CA CYS A 429 -1.82 -18.25 7.94
C CYS A 429 -2.60 -17.06 7.34
N PHE A 430 -1.93 -16.07 6.73
CA PHE A 430 -2.61 -14.91 6.13
C PHE A 430 -3.38 -15.26 4.84
N PRO A 431 -2.75 -15.84 3.78
CA PRO A 431 -3.49 -16.30 2.61
C PRO A 431 -4.56 -17.33 3.01
N MET A 432 -4.28 -18.23 3.96
CA MET A 432 -5.26 -19.22 4.41
C MET A 432 -6.46 -18.60 5.12
N ALA A 433 -6.27 -17.58 5.96
CA ALA A 433 -7.38 -16.90 6.62
C ALA A 433 -8.26 -16.15 5.60
N LEU A 434 -7.67 -15.52 4.59
CA LEU A 434 -8.39 -14.88 3.48
C LEU A 434 -9.20 -15.91 2.68
N LEU A 435 -8.56 -17.03 2.28
CA LEU A 435 -9.21 -18.11 1.54
C LEU A 435 -10.37 -18.72 2.33
N ASN A 436 -10.16 -19.04 3.61
CA ASN A 436 -11.20 -19.59 4.47
C ASN A 436 -12.40 -18.63 4.60
N LYS A 437 -12.14 -17.32 4.73
CA LYS A 437 -13.21 -16.31 4.77
C LYS A 437 -13.98 -16.24 3.46
N ILE A 438 -13.30 -16.30 2.31
CA ILE A 438 -13.96 -16.28 1.00
C ILE A 438 -14.81 -17.54 0.82
N LEU A 439 -14.26 -18.72 1.07
CA LEU A 439 -14.96 -19.99 0.88
C LEU A 439 -16.22 -20.11 1.75
N ASN A 440 -16.17 -19.59 2.98
CA ASN A 440 -17.35 -19.56 3.87
C ASN A 440 -18.46 -18.62 3.38
N ASN A 441 -18.13 -17.61 2.57
CA ASN A 441 -19.09 -16.66 1.99
C ASN A 441 -19.49 -17.01 0.54
N GLU A 442 -18.94 -18.08 -0.03
CA GLU A 442 -19.19 -18.51 -1.41
C GLU A 442 -20.11 -19.74 -1.47
N ALA A 443 -20.80 -19.91 -2.61
CA ALA A 443 -21.64 -21.08 -2.83
C ALA A 443 -20.82 -22.39 -2.77
N PRO A 444 -21.30 -23.46 -2.08
CA PRO A 444 -20.50 -24.67 -1.77
C PRO A 444 -19.88 -25.40 -2.97
N HIS A 445 -20.47 -25.30 -4.16
CA HIS A 445 -20.03 -26.04 -5.36
C HIS A 445 -19.35 -25.15 -6.41
N ARG A 446 -19.16 -23.86 -6.12
CA ARG A 446 -18.57 -22.94 -7.08
C ARG A 446 -17.06 -23.14 -7.17
N HIS A 447 -16.52 -23.40 -8.36
CA HIS A 447 -15.07 -23.47 -8.53
C HIS A 447 -14.38 -22.13 -8.22
N VAL A 448 -13.24 -22.19 -7.51
CA VAL A 448 -12.43 -21.02 -7.14
C VAL A 448 -11.01 -21.20 -7.67
N GLY A 449 -10.60 -20.31 -8.57
CA GLY A 449 -9.22 -20.22 -9.05
C GLY A 449 -8.43 -19.19 -8.24
N ILE A 450 -7.25 -19.58 -7.77
CA ILE A 450 -6.37 -18.76 -6.94
C ILE A 450 -5.08 -18.52 -7.73
N LEU A 451 -4.77 -17.25 -8.00
CA LEU A 451 -3.46 -16.84 -8.49
C LEU A 451 -2.67 -16.19 -7.37
N TYR A 452 -1.45 -16.66 -7.19
CA TYR A 452 -0.54 -16.18 -6.15
C TYR A 452 0.89 -16.40 -6.61
N ASP A 453 1.81 -15.50 -6.28
CA ASP A 453 3.23 -15.60 -6.66
C ASP A 453 3.89 -16.90 -6.23
N ILE A 454 3.41 -17.49 -5.13
CA ILE A 454 3.84 -18.78 -4.61
C ILE A 454 2.68 -19.78 -4.56
N GLY A 455 1.77 -19.70 -5.53
CA GLY A 455 0.58 -20.55 -5.62
C GLY A 455 0.89 -22.05 -5.62
N CYS A 456 1.97 -22.48 -6.29
CA CYS A 456 2.45 -23.86 -6.25
C CYS A 456 2.86 -24.31 -4.84
N SER A 457 3.62 -23.48 -4.13
CA SER A 457 4.06 -23.74 -2.76
C SER A 457 2.88 -23.79 -1.80
N LEU A 458 1.89 -22.89 -1.97
CA LEU A 458 0.67 -22.88 -1.16
C LEU A 458 -0.19 -24.14 -1.38
N ASP A 459 -0.36 -24.58 -2.63
CA ASP A 459 -1.11 -25.81 -2.95
C ASP A 459 -0.43 -27.04 -2.32
N ASN A 460 0.88 -27.18 -2.53
CA ASN A 460 1.70 -28.23 -1.91
C ASN A 460 1.61 -28.19 -0.38
N TYR A 461 1.72 -27.00 0.22
CA TYR A 461 1.63 -26.79 1.66
C TYR A 461 0.27 -27.24 2.22
N MET A 462 -0.82 -26.91 1.51
CA MET A 462 -2.18 -27.31 1.88
C MET A 462 -2.38 -28.81 1.78
N ALA A 463 -1.94 -29.42 0.67
CA ALA A 463 -2.06 -30.86 0.44
C ALA A 463 -1.30 -31.67 1.52
N LEU A 464 -0.07 -31.28 1.85
CA LEU A 464 0.76 -31.95 2.86
C LEU A 464 0.17 -31.89 4.28
N ARG A 465 -0.65 -30.87 4.57
CA ARG A 465 -1.24 -30.62 5.89
C ARG A 465 -2.74 -30.95 5.95
N GLY A 466 -3.32 -31.44 4.85
CA GLY A 466 -4.76 -31.70 4.74
C GLY A 466 -5.61 -30.46 5.03
N LEU A 467 -5.11 -29.26 4.72
CA LEU A 467 -5.81 -28.00 4.95
C LEU A 467 -6.89 -27.81 3.88
N LEU A 468 -8.12 -27.52 4.30
CA LEU A 468 -9.28 -27.37 3.40
C LEU A 468 -9.51 -28.60 2.50
N SER A 469 -9.22 -29.80 3.02
CA SER A 469 -9.35 -31.07 2.28
C SER A 469 -10.77 -31.32 1.77
N ASP A 470 -11.79 -30.85 2.48
CA ASP A 470 -13.20 -30.91 2.08
C ASP A 470 -13.55 -29.98 0.91
N GLN A 471 -12.71 -29.00 0.61
CA GLN A 471 -12.90 -28.03 -0.47
C GLN A 471 -11.89 -28.23 -1.62
N GLN A 472 -10.97 -29.20 -1.53
CA GLN A 472 -9.86 -29.31 -2.48
C GLN A 472 -10.34 -29.50 -3.94
N ASP A 473 -11.40 -30.26 -4.16
CA ASP A 473 -11.96 -30.55 -5.50
C ASP A 473 -12.47 -29.31 -6.26
N ARG A 474 -12.81 -28.24 -5.53
CA ARG A 474 -13.29 -26.98 -6.12
C ARG A 474 -12.21 -25.91 -6.25
N LEU A 475 -11.02 -26.13 -5.68
CA LEU A 475 -9.90 -25.19 -5.74
C LEU A 475 -9.00 -25.49 -6.95
N GLN A 476 -8.49 -24.43 -7.58
CA GLN A 476 -7.44 -24.55 -8.60
C GLN A 476 -6.40 -23.48 -8.32
N PHE A 477 -5.14 -23.86 -8.15
CA PHE A 477 -4.04 -22.93 -7.94
C PHE A 477 -3.30 -22.64 -9.24
N ALA A 478 -2.75 -21.43 -9.33
CA ALA A 478 -1.86 -21.00 -10.40
C ALA A 478 -0.90 -19.92 -9.88
N THR A 479 0.20 -19.74 -10.60
CA THR A 479 1.16 -18.66 -10.33
C THR A 479 0.83 -17.44 -11.19
N SER A 480 0.93 -16.24 -10.62
CA SER A 480 0.85 -14.97 -11.36
C SER A 480 1.76 -15.01 -12.60
N VAL A 481 1.29 -14.51 -13.74
CA VAL A 481 1.92 -14.74 -15.05
C VAL A 481 3.34 -14.20 -15.13
N PHE A 482 3.63 -13.06 -14.51
CA PHE A 482 4.99 -12.50 -14.51
C PHE A 482 5.92 -13.33 -13.63
N HIS A 483 5.42 -13.82 -12.52
CA HIS A 483 6.17 -14.63 -11.57
C HIS A 483 6.32 -16.09 -12.02
N ALA A 484 5.46 -16.61 -12.90
CA ALA A 484 5.50 -18.02 -13.28
C ALA A 484 6.86 -18.47 -13.85
N TYR A 485 7.59 -17.61 -14.57
CA TYR A 485 8.86 -17.98 -15.20
C TYR A 485 10.04 -18.13 -14.25
N VAL A 486 9.95 -17.62 -13.02
CA VAL A 486 10.99 -17.79 -12.01
C VAL A 486 10.82 -19.08 -11.18
N HIS A 487 9.72 -19.82 -11.41
CA HIS A 487 9.52 -21.15 -10.83
C HIS A 487 10.19 -22.24 -11.66
N LEU A 488 10.39 -23.41 -11.04
CA LEU A 488 10.87 -24.61 -11.72
C LEU A 488 10.01 -24.96 -12.94
N ARG A 489 10.60 -25.63 -13.93
CA ARG A 489 9.91 -25.94 -15.18
C ARG A 489 8.66 -26.81 -14.96
N THR A 490 8.68 -27.71 -13.98
CA THR A 490 7.51 -28.51 -13.56
C THR A 490 6.39 -27.60 -13.06
N CYS A 491 6.69 -26.70 -12.12
CA CYS A 491 5.75 -25.70 -11.63
C CYS A 491 5.23 -24.77 -12.74
N GLN A 492 6.06 -24.39 -13.71
CA GLN A 492 5.60 -23.66 -14.89
C GLN A 492 4.55 -24.44 -15.66
N LEU A 493 4.75 -25.73 -15.91
CA LEU A 493 3.79 -26.54 -16.66
C LEU A 493 2.46 -26.70 -15.90
N ASP A 494 2.50 -26.91 -14.59
CA ASP A 494 1.32 -27.24 -13.80
C ASP A 494 0.57 -26.02 -13.24
N TYR A 495 1.26 -24.91 -12.97
CA TYR A 495 0.68 -23.72 -12.34
C TYR A 495 0.69 -22.47 -13.22
N ASN A 496 1.37 -22.43 -14.38
CA ASN A 496 1.29 -21.24 -15.24
C ASN A 496 -0.10 -21.15 -15.91
N PRO A 497 -0.86 -20.05 -15.72
CA PRO A 497 -2.21 -19.93 -16.25
C PRO A 497 -2.25 -19.81 -17.79
N ARG A 498 -1.10 -19.56 -18.45
CA ARG A 498 -0.99 -19.59 -19.93
C ARG A 498 -0.92 -21.01 -20.49
N PHE A 499 -0.45 -21.97 -19.70
CA PHE A 499 -0.35 -23.37 -20.10
C PHE A 499 -1.56 -24.20 -19.63
N ASN A 500 -2.29 -23.70 -18.62
CA ASN A 500 -3.42 -24.37 -18.01
C ASN A 500 -4.78 -23.81 -18.44
N LYS A 501 -5.79 -24.68 -18.46
CA LYS A 501 -7.16 -24.31 -18.85
C LYS A 501 -7.90 -23.66 -17.67
N GLY A 502 -8.91 -22.83 -17.99
CA GLY A 502 -9.83 -22.27 -16.99
C GLY A 502 -9.44 -20.90 -16.41
N TRP A 503 -8.40 -20.25 -16.94
CA TRP A 503 -7.92 -18.93 -16.46
C TRP A 503 -8.30 -17.77 -17.38
N GLY A 504 -8.51 -18.03 -18.67
CA GLY A 504 -8.75 -16.98 -19.67
C GLY A 504 -7.52 -16.07 -19.81
N LEU A 505 -7.73 -14.75 -19.82
CA LEU A 505 -6.65 -13.74 -19.82
C LEU A 505 -6.45 -13.11 -18.43
N SER A 506 -6.69 -13.88 -17.37
CA SER A 506 -6.34 -13.47 -16.01
C SER A 506 -4.82 -13.59 -15.84
N ASP A 507 -4.18 -12.50 -15.43
CA ASP A 507 -2.73 -12.40 -15.28
C ASP A 507 -2.25 -12.63 -13.84
N GLY A 508 -3.12 -12.46 -12.84
CA GLY A 508 -2.77 -12.52 -11.42
C GLY A 508 -2.36 -11.18 -10.84
N GLU A 509 -2.18 -10.15 -11.68
CA GLU A 509 -1.48 -8.90 -11.33
C GLU A 509 -2.41 -7.79 -10.78
N GLY A 510 -3.54 -8.17 -10.19
CA GLY A 510 -4.55 -7.21 -9.74
C GLY A 510 -4.16 -6.49 -8.44
N LEU A 511 -3.40 -7.15 -7.57
CA LEU A 511 -3.02 -6.58 -6.28
C LEU A 511 -1.87 -5.58 -6.43
N GLU A 512 -0.96 -5.77 -7.35
CA GLU A 512 0.13 -4.86 -7.73
C GLU A 512 -0.45 -3.53 -8.20
N ARG A 513 -1.52 -3.58 -9.01
CA ARG A 513 -2.29 -2.41 -9.43
C ARG A 513 -3.02 -1.76 -8.25
N MET A 514 -3.54 -2.56 -7.31
CA MET A 514 -4.12 -2.07 -6.06
C MET A 514 -3.09 -1.38 -5.16
N TRP A 515 -1.89 -1.95 -5.04
CA TRP A 515 -0.77 -1.43 -4.27
C TRP A 515 -0.29 -0.10 -4.83
N SER A 516 -0.17 0.01 -6.15
CA SER A 516 0.08 1.28 -6.81
C SER A 516 -0.98 2.33 -6.44
N TYR A 517 -2.26 1.95 -6.46
CA TYR A 517 -3.37 2.84 -6.08
C TYR A 517 -3.38 3.25 -4.59
N LEU A 518 -2.91 2.38 -3.69
CA LEU A 518 -2.78 2.64 -2.25
C LEU A 518 -1.46 3.32 -1.85
N SER A 519 -0.46 3.35 -2.74
CA SER A 519 0.88 3.87 -2.45
C SER A 519 0.92 5.28 -1.83
N PRO A 520 0.03 6.24 -2.17
CA PRO A 520 0.05 7.57 -1.53
C PRO A 520 -0.29 7.52 -0.03
N LEU A 521 -0.91 6.44 0.45
CA LEU A 521 -1.26 6.25 1.85
C LEU A 521 -0.12 5.65 2.68
N VAL A 522 0.91 5.07 2.05
CA VAL A 522 2.00 4.37 2.75
C VAL A 522 2.70 5.29 3.75
N ARG A 523 3.19 6.45 3.31
CA ARG A 523 3.95 7.37 4.17
C ARG A 523 3.08 8.04 5.24
N PRO A 524 1.89 8.59 4.92
CA PRO A 524 1.05 9.25 5.93
C PRO A 524 0.51 8.30 6.99
N LEU A 525 0.13 7.07 6.62
CA LEU A 525 -0.48 6.13 7.57
C LEU A 525 0.52 5.41 8.46
N ARG A 526 1.81 5.39 8.10
CA ARG A 526 2.89 4.80 8.90
C ARG A 526 2.96 5.37 10.33
N TYR A 527 2.53 6.63 10.50
CA TYR A 527 2.54 7.35 11.77
C TYR A 527 1.13 7.75 12.24
N ALA A 528 0.08 7.21 11.62
CA ALA A 528 -1.29 7.39 12.07
C ALA A 528 -1.56 6.52 13.31
N THR A 529 -2.71 6.70 13.97
CA THR A 529 -3.15 5.67 14.93
C THR A 529 -3.58 4.42 14.16
N ARG A 530 -3.55 3.26 14.82
CA ARG A 530 -3.93 1.98 14.19
C ARG A 530 -5.36 1.99 13.65
N ASN A 531 -6.30 2.58 14.40
CA ASN A 531 -7.68 2.75 13.95
C ASN A 531 -7.78 3.68 12.73
N HIS A 532 -7.04 4.80 12.71
CA HIS A 532 -7.03 5.71 11.56
C HIS A 532 -6.40 5.07 10.32
N GLN A 533 -5.37 4.22 10.49
CA GLN A 533 -4.79 3.46 9.39
C GLN A 533 -5.80 2.49 8.78
N LEU A 534 -6.42 1.63 9.60
CA LEU A 534 -7.41 0.66 9.14
C LEU A 534 -8.61 1.35 8.48
N ALA A 535 -9.15 2.40 9.11
CA ALA A 535 -10.27 3.16 8.58
C ALA A 535 -9.91 3.86 7.26
N ALA A 536 -8.71 4.43 7.13
CA ALA A 536 -8.26 5.07 5.90
C ALA A 536 -8.12 4.06 4.75
N ILE A 537 -7.46 2.91 4.98
CA ILE A 537 -7.30 1.88 3.96
C ILE A 537 -8.68 1.35 3.55
N SER A 538 -9.54 1.00 4.52
CA SER A 538 -10.90 0.54 4.25
C SER A 538 -11.71 1.56 3.44
N HIS A 539 -11.66 2.84 3.82
CA HIS A 539 -12.35 3.91 3.09
C HIS A 539 -11.84 4.05 1.66
N ARG A 540 -10.52 3.94 1.45
CA ARG A 540 -9.89 4.04 0.13
C ARG A 540 -10.27 2.88 -0.79
N LEU A 541 -10.31 1.66 -0.25
CA LEU A 541 -10.73 0.45 -0.96
C LEU A 541 -12.22 0.46 -1.27
N LYS A 542 -13.04 0.93 -0.31
CA LYS A 542 -14.47 1.17 -0.54
C LYS A 542 -14.69 2.20 -1.65
N TYR A 543 -13.94 3.29 -1.66
CA TYR A 543 -13.99 4.26 -2.77
C TYR A 543 -13.53 3.63 -4.09
N HIS A 544 -12.52 2.76 -4.08
CA HIS A 544 -12.12 2.02 -5.29
C HIS A 544 -13.26 1.15 -5.83
N ASN A 545 -13.89 0.34 -4.98
CA ASN A 545 -14.98 -0.56 -5.36
C ASN A 545 -16.24 0.20 -5.79
N THR A 546 -16.59 1.28 -5.09
CA THR A 546 -17.75 2.11 -5.44
C THR A 546 -17.50 2.98 -6.66
N ARG A 547 -16.29 3.50 -6.87
CA ARG A 547 -15.93 4.16 -8.14
C ARG A 547 -16.00 3.15 -9.29
N ALA A 548 -15.47 1.94 -9.07
CA ALA A 548 -15.57 0.83 -10.01
C ALA A 548 -17.02 0.32 -10.22
N GLY A 549 -17.97 0.61 -9.31
CA GLY A 549 -19.35 0.12 -9.36
C GLY A 549 -20.42 1.16 -9.69
N VAL A 550 -20.23 2.43 -9.32
CA VAL A 550 -21.24 3.51 -9.31
C VAL A 550 -20.92 4.62 -10.31
N ASP A 551 -19.63 4.89 -10.60
CA ASP A 551 -19.28 5.64 -11.81
C ASP A 551 -19.52 4.70 -13.00
N ARG A 552 -20.72 4.86 -13.54
CA ARG A 552 -21.30 4.23 -14.73
C ARG A 552 -20.20 3.74 -15.67
N PHE A 553 -20.34 2.48 -16.11
CA PHE A 553 -19.57 1.82 -17.15
C PHE A 553 -18.33 1.02 -16.74
N ILE A 554 -17.81 0.94 -15.51
CA ILE A 554 -16.53 0.21 -15.29
C ILE A 554 -16.61 -1.32 -15.45
N PRO A 555 -17.59 -2.08 -14.93
CA PRO A 555 -17.66 -3.52 -15.22
C PRO A 555 -17.88 -3.76 -16.71
N ALA A 556 -18.76 -2.98 -17.35
CA ALA A 556 -19.03 -3.08 -18.78
C ALA A 556 -17.83 -2.64 -19.65
N THR A 557 -17.08 -1.61 -19.25
CA THR A 557 -15.90 -1.07 -19.95
C THR A 557 -14.70 -1.98 -19.73
N TRP A 558 -14.50 -2.49 -18.52
CA TRP A 558 -13.52 -3.52 -18.21
C TRP A 558 -13.81 -4.78 -19.03
N LEU A 559 -15.07 -5.26 -19.03
CA LEU A 559 -15.49 -6.41 -19.81
C LEU A 559 -15.29 -6.16 -21.30
N LYS A 560 -15.68 -5.00 -21.82
CA LYS A 560 -15.45 -4.60 -23.21
C LYS A 560 -13.96 -4.58 -23.55
N ARG A 561 -13.12 -3.97 -22.71
CA ARG A 561 -11.66 -3.92 -22.90
C ARG A 561 -11.05 -5.31 -22.91
N LYS A 562 -11.42 -6.17 -21.95
CA LYS A 562 -10.93 -7.55 -21.87
C LYS A 562 -11.44 -8.41 -23.02
N PHE A 563 -12.68 -8.21 -23.47
CA PHE A 563 -13.22 -8.87 -24.66
C PHE A 563 -12.47 -8.48 -25.93
N VAL A 564 -12.23 -7.17 -26.14
CA VAL A 564 -11.45 -6.67 -27.28
C VAL A 564 -10.02 -7.23 -27.24
N ALA A 565 -9.39 -7.23 -26.05
CA ALA A 565 -8.06 -7.81 -25.88
C ALA A 565 -8.04 -9.32 -26.21
N ALA A 566 -9.07 -10.07 -25.79
CA ALA A 566 -9.22 -11.49 -26.10
C ALA A 566 -9.44 -11.74 -27.59
N ALA A 567 -10.30 -10.96 -28.24
CA ALA A 567 -10.55 -11.05 -29.67
C ALA A 567 -9.28 -10.76 -30.48
N ARG A 568 -8.54 -9.70 -30.11
CA ARG A 568 -7.25 -9.36 -30.72
C ARG A 568 -6.23 -10.47 -30.51
N ARG A 569 -6.03 -10.94 -29.28
CA ARG A 569 -5.07 -12.02 -28.98
C ARG A 569 -5.41 -13.30 -29.74
N ARG A 570 -6.70 -13.62 -29.90
CA ARG A 570 -7.15 -14.75 -30.72
C ARG A 570 -6.79 -14.57 -32.19
N ALA A 571 -6.93 -13.36 -32.74
CA ALA A 571 -6.55 -13.07 -34.12
C ALA A 571 -5.04 -13.19 -34.33
N GLU A 572 -4.24 -12.56 -33.46
CA GLU A 572 -2.77 -12.64 -33.46
C GLU A 572 -2.30 -14.10 -33.39
N THR A 573 -2.83 -14.86 -32.43
CA THR A 573 -2.44 -16.27 -32.23
C THR A 573 -2.84 -17.14 -33.41
N LYS A 574 -3.96 -16.84 -34.08
CA LYS A 574 -4.35 -17.53 -35.31
C LYS A 574 -3.38 -17.24 -36.45
N ALA A 575 -2.93 -16.00 -36.60
CA ALA A 575 -1.96 -15.63 -37.63
C ALA A 575 -0.63 -16.36 -37.41
N THR A 576 -0.06 -16.28 -36.19
CA THR A 576 1.17 -17.01 -35.84
C THR A 576 1.02 -18.52 -36.03
N LEU A 577 -0.13 -19.09 -35.67
CA LEU A 577 -0.37 -20.51 -35.89
C LEU A 577 -0.41 -20.87 -37.38
N CYS A 578 -0.95 -20.02 -38.25
CA CYS A 578 -0.92 -20.27 -39.70
C CYS A 578 0.51 -20.25 -40.22
N GLU A 579 1.30 -19.24 -39.86
CA GLU A 579 2.72 -19.14 -40.27
C GLU A 579 3.53 -20.37 -39.86
N VAL A 580 3.28 -20.90 -38.67
CA VAL A 580 3.99 -22.10 -38.19
C VAL A 580 3.49 -23.37 -38.90
N LEU A 581 2.19 -23.47 -39.21
CA LEU A 581 1.62 -24.60 -39.94
C LEU A 581 1.99 -24.62 -41.43
N ASP A 582 2.42 -23.48 -41.99
CA ASP A 582 2.88 -23.40 -43.38
C ASP A 582 4.36 -23.79 -43.55
N LYS A 583 5.11 -23.93 -42.44
CA LYS A 583 6.51 -24.35 -42.49
C LYS A 583 6.64 -25.85 -42.73
N PRO A 584 7.60 -26.29 -43.58
CA PRO A 584 7.89 -27.70 -43.78
C PRO A 584 8.37 -28.33 -42.47
N ASN A 585 7.85 -29.52 -42.12
CA ASN A 585 8.28 -30.23 -40.92
C ASN A 585 9.52 -31.08 -41.24
N PRO A 586 10.71 -30.74 -40.72
CA PRO A 586 11.93 -31.50 -40.99
C PRO A 586 11.91 -32.91 -40.37
N PHE A 587 11.01 -33.16 -39.42
CA PHE A 587 10.83 -34.46 -38.76
C PHE A 587 9.81 -35.36 -39.48
N SER A 588 9.20 -34.88 -40.57
CA SER A 588 8.23 -35.67 -41.34
C SER A 588 8.94 -36.43 -42.47
N THR A 589 8.85 -37.76 -42.45
CA THR A 589 9.34 -38.64 -43.54
C THR A 589 8.64 -38.42 -44.88
N THR A 590 7.47 -37.75 -44.87
CA THR A 590 6.67 -37.45 -46.08
C THR A 590 6.82 -36.01 -46.59
N GLY A 591 7.73 -35.21 -46.00
CA GLY A 591 7.96 -33.81 -46.41
C GLY A 591 6.78 -32.84 -46.17
N ARG A 592 5.77 -33.26 -45.41
CA ARG A 592 4.59 -32.44 -45.09
C ARG A 592 4.94 -31.29 -44.13
N ASN A 593 4.11 -30.24 -44.16
CA ASN A 593 4.22 -29.13 -43.22
C ASN A 593 3.86 -29.53 -41.79
N PHE A 594 4.18 -28.67 -40.82
CA PHE A 594 3.77 -28.87 -39.44
C PHE A 594 2.24 -28.97 -39.30
N THR A 595 1.79 -29.78 -38.35
CA THR A 595 0.37 -29.96 -38.07
C THR A 595 0.05 -29.65 -36.61
N LYS A 596 -1.20 -29.27 -36.33
CA LYS A 596 -1.66 -29.10 -34.94
C LYS A 596 -1.50 -30.38 -34.12
N ARG A 597 -1.64 -31.55 -34.76
CA ARG A 597 -1.43 -32.86 -34.13
C ARG A 597 0.02 -33.05 -33.71
N PHE A 598 0.98 -32.68 -34.56
CA PHE A 598 2.40 -32.72 -34.23
C PHE A 598 2.71 -31.89 -32.99
N PHE A 599 2.29 -30.61 -32.94
CA PHE A 599 2.57 -29.76 -31.78
C PHE A 599 1.89 -30.24 -30.50
N LYS A 600 0.67 -30.78 -30.58
CA LYS A 600 0.01 -31.39 -29.41
C LYS A 600 0.77 -32.62 -28.91
N ALA A 601 1.23 -33.49 -29.80
CA ALA A 601 2.03 -34.65 -29.43
C ALA A 601 3.36 -34.25 -28.80
N GLN A 602 4.07 -33.26 -29.38
CA GLN A 602 5.29 -32.71 -28.80
C GLN A 602 5.06 -32.08 -27.43
N TRP A 603 3.93 -31.38 -27.24
CA TRP A 603 3.56 -30.83 -25.94
C TRP A 603 3.30 -31.93 -24.91
N GLU A 604 2.56 -32.98 -25.27
CA GLU A 604 2.32 -34.14 -24.39
C GLU A 604 3.62 -34.88 -24.05
N GLU A 605 4.52 -35.02 -25.01
CA GLU A 605 5.85 -35.61 -24.82
C GLU A 605 6.69 -34.77 -23.85
N GLN A 606 6.72 -33.44 -24.02
CA GLN A 606 7.43 -32.53 -23.10
C GLN A 606 6.89 -32.61 -21.67
N ARG A 607 5.56 -32.75 -21.50
CA ARG A 607 4.95 -32.93 -20.17
C ARG A 607 5.33 -34.26 -19.54
N LYS A 608 5.18 -35.37 -20.28
CA LYS A 608 5.55 -36.71 -19.81
C LYS A 608 7.03 -36.84 -19.48
N PHE A 609 7.89 -36.26 -20.31
CA PHE A 609 9.33 -36.22 -20.08
C PHE A 609 9.65 -35.57 -18.73
N LYS A 610 8.94 -34.50 -18.37
CA LYS A 610 9.12 -33.80 -17.10
C LYS A 610 8.49 -34.52 -15.90
N GLU A 611 7.37 -35.21 -16.08
CA GLU A 611 6.78 -36.08 -15.03
C GLU A 611 7.69 -37.28 -14.67
N THR A 612 8.59 -37.69 -15.57
CA THR A 612 9.44 -38.88 -15.42
C THR A 612 10.90 -38.60 -15.05
N HIS A 613 11.34 -37.34 -15.13
CA HIS A 613 12.69 -36.94 -14.71
C HIS A 613 12.66 -36.48 -13.24
N THR A 614 13.57 -37.00 -12.42
CA THR A 614 13.64 -36.67 -10.99
C THR A 614 14.25 -35.30 -10.75
N GLU A 615 13.87 -34.63 -9.65
CA GLU A 615 14.43 -33.34 -9.21
C GLU A 615 15.98 -33.36 -9.13
N GLU A 616 16.55 -34.49 -8.71
CA GLU A 616 17.99 -34.75 -8.67
C GLU A 616 18.67 -34.70 -10.06
N GLN A 617 17.98 -35.16 -11.11
CA GLN A 617 18.48 -35.10 -12.49
C GLN A 617 18.41 -33.68 -13.06
N GLU A 618 17.46 -32.86 -12.61
CA GLU A 618 17.36 -31.45 -13.01
C GLU A 618 18.43 -30.61 -12.31
N GLU A 619 18.66 -30.81 -11.01
CA GLU A 619 19.81 -30.22 -10.30
C GLU A 619 21.14 -30.59 -10.94
N ASN A 620 21.33 -31.86 -11.30
CA ASN A 620 22.55 -32.30 -11.96
C ASN A 620 22.71 -31.64 -13.34
N ARG A 621 21.62 -31.43 -14.08
CA ARG A 621 21.64 -30.66 -15.32
C ARG A 621 21.94 -29.18 -15.12
N ASP A 622 21.39 -28.53 -14.11
CA ASP A 622 21.65 -27.11 -13.83
C ASP A 622 23.10 -26.90 -13.40
N LYS A 623 23.62 -27.78 -12.53
CA LYS A 623 25.05 -27.85 -12.20
C LYS A 623 25.90 -28.06 -13.45
N LEU A 624 25.48 -28.95 -14.36
CA LEU A 624 26.17 -29.20 -15.63
C LEU A 624 26.14 -27.99 -16.57
N VAL A 625 25.03 -27.24 -16.60
CA VAL A 625 24.92 -25.98 -17.38
C VAL A 625 25.85 -24.91 -16.83
N GLU A 626 25.97 -24.77 -15.51
CA GLU A 626 26.96 -23.85 -14.92
C GLU A 626 28.39 -24.26 -15.24
N VAL A 627 28.71 -25.56 -15.18
CA VAL A 627 30.01 -26.07 -15.63
C VAL A 627 30.25 -25.71 -17.10
N TYR A 628 29.26 -25.84 -17.99
CA TYR A 628 29.40 -25.44 -19.39
C TYR A 628 29.60 -23.92 -19.59
N LYS A 629 28.95 -23.08 -18.79
CA LYS A 629 29.18 -21.63 -18.83
C LYS A 629 30.59 -21.29 -18.38
N GLN A 630 31.08 -21.94 -17.33
CA GLN A 630 32.43 -21.78 -16.82
C GLN A 630 33.46 -22.27 -17.84
N GLU A 631 33.24 -23.42 -18.50
CA GLU A 631 34.07 -23.91 -19.61
C GLU A 631 34.12 -22.90 -20.78
N ALA A 632 32.97 -22.35 -21.18
CA ALA A 632 32.91 -21.34 -22.24
C ALA A 632 33.63 -20.03 -21.88
N ALA A 633 33.51 -19.58 -20.62
CA ALA A 633 34.23 -18.42 -20.12
C ALA A 633 35.75 -18.65 -20.08
N LEU A 634 36.17 -19.86 -19.66
CA LEU A 634 37.57 -20.27 -19.60
C LEU A 634 38.17 -20.36 -21.02
N GLU A 635 37.43 -20.87 -21.99
CA GLU A 635 37.87 -20.91 -23.40
C GLU A 635 37.94 -19.51 -24.03
N ALA A 636 37.02 -18.61 -23.68
CA ALA A 636 37.08 -17.21 -24.07
C ALA A 636 38.31 -16.50 -23.46
N LEU A 637 38.65 -16.78 -22.19
CA LEU A 637 39.85 -16.29 -21.52
C LEU A 637 41.13 -16.83 -22.18
N ARG A 638 41.20 -18.14 -22.47
CA ARG A 638 42.30 -18.77 -23.21
C ARG A 638 42.52 -18.13 -24.58
N THR A 639 41.44 -17.92 -25.31
CA THR A 639 41.48 -17.29 -26.64
C THR A 639 42.01 -15.85 -26.57
N ARG A 640 41.59 -15.08 -25.55
CA ARG A 640 42.06 -13.71 -25.32
C ARG A 640 43.54 -13.64 -24.92
N LEU A 641 44.00 -14.55 -24.05
CA LEU A 641 45.39 -14.64 -23.62
C LEU A 641 46.32 -15.07 -24.76
N ARG A 642 45.89 -15.99 -25.64
CA ARG A 642 46.66 -16.42 -26.82
C ARG A 642 46.79 -15.33 -27.89
N ASN A 643 45.77 -14.50 -28.07
CA ASN A 643 45.72 -13.52 -29.16
C ASN A 643 46.30 -12.14 -28.78
N THR A 644 46.30 -11.77 -27.49
CA THR A 644 46.81 -10.47 -27.00
C THR A 644 47.48 -10.60 -25.62
N PRO A 645 48.68 -11.21 -25.53
CA PRO A 645 49.38 -11.38 -24.25
C PRO A 645 49.91 -10.06 -23.66
N SER A 646 50.31 -9.12 -24.53
CA SER A 646 51.08 -7.92 -24.17
C SER A 646 50.26 -6.74 -23.64
N THR A 647 48.92 -6.84 -23.61
CA THR A 647 48.04 -5.72 -23.22
C THR A 647 47.60 -5.78 -21.75
N TYR A 648 47.81 -6.91 -21.07
CA TYR A 648 47.23 -7.17 -19.74
C TYR A 648 48.23 -7.71 -18.70
N LEU A 649 49.45 -8.09 -19.10
CA LEU A 649 50.43 -8.76 -18.23
C LEU A 649 51.78 -8.05 -18.28
N ALA A 650 52.42 -7.88 -17.12
CA ALA A 650 53.66 -7.14 -17.00
C ALA A 650 54.90 -8.01 -17.27
N SER A 651 54.78 -9.34 -17.20
CA SER A 651 55.85 -10.29 -17.52
C SER A 651 55.38 -11.59 -18.20
N GLU A 652 56.30 -12.27 -18.89
CA GLU A 652 56.08 -13.57 -19.54
C GLU A 652 55.83 -14.71 -18.51
N GLN A 653 56.37 -14.58 -17.30
CA GLN A 653 56.13 -15.51 -16.19
C GLN A 653 54.69 -15.45 -15.66
N GLU A 654 54.12 -14.25 -15.51
CA GLU A 654 52.71 -14.08 -15.09
C GLU A 654 51.74 -14.69 -16.11
N ALA A 655 52.09 -14.66 -17.40
CA ALA A 655 51.30 -15.31 -18.46
C ALA A 655 51.32 -16.84 -18.35
N HIS A 656 52.48 -17.41 -18.00
CA HIS A 656 52.62 -18.85 -17.80
C HIS A 656 51.90 -19.33 -16.53
N GLU A 657 52.01 -18.61 -15.42
CA GLU A 657 51.30 -18.92 -14.17
C GLU A 657 49.77 -18.88 -14.36
N LEU A 658 49.23 -17.88 -15.07
CA LEU A 658 47.80 -17.81 -15.36
C LEU A 658 47.34 -18.91 -16.33
N LEU A 659 48.17 -19.33 -17.27
CA LEU A 659 47.84 -20.46 -18.15
C LEU A 659 47.79 -21.77 -17.36
N ASP A 660 48.71 -21.98 -16.42
CA ASP A 660 48.73 -23.16 -15.53
C ASP A 660 47.51 -23.16 -14.57
N GLU A 661 47.11 -22.00 -14.04
CA GLU A 661 45.87 -21.84 -13.25
C GLU A 661 44.61 -22.14 -14.08
N LEU A 662 44.57 -21.71 -15.34
CA LEU A 662 43.48 -22.02 -16.27
C LEU A 662 43.44 -23.50 -16.64
N GLU A 663 44.59 -24.17 -16.79
CA GLU A 663 44.69 -25.62 -17.00
C GLU A 663 44.15 -26.38 -15.78
N THR A 664 44.53 -25.94 -14.58
CA THR A 664 44.08 -26.53 -13.30
C THR A 664 42.56 -26.37 -13.13
N THR A 665 42.04 -25.16 -13.37
CA THR A 665 40.61 -24.87 -13.29
C THR A 665 39.82 -25.67 -14.34
N ALA A 666 40.36 -25.85 -15.56
CA ALA A 666 39.72 -26.67 -16.59
C ALA A 666 39.65 -28.16 -16.20
N GLU A 667 40.69 -28.70 -15.55
CA GLU A 667 40.68 -30.07 -15.06
C GLU A 667 39.68 -30.27 -13.91
N GLU A 668 39.54 -29.27 -13.03
CA GLU A 668 38.52 -29.27 -11.97
C GLU A 668 37.10 -29.23 -12.55
N LEU A 669 36.85 -28.39 -13.55
CA LEU A 669 35.57 -28.34 -14.27
C LEU A 669 35.26 -29.65 -14.99
N ARG A 670 36.27 -30.29 -15.60
CA ARG A 670 36.11 -31.60 -16.24
C ARG A 670 35.68 -32.68 -15.25
N LYS A 671 36.36 -32.76 -14.09
CA LYS A 671 36.00 -33.69 -13.01
C LYS A 671 34.60 -33.41 -12.45
N ALA A 672 34.24 -32.13 -12.31
CA ALA A 672 32.89 -31.74 -11.90
C ALA A 672 31.84 -32.20 -12.93
N ALA A 673 32.09 -32.00 -14.24
CA ALA A 673 31.19 -32.46 -15.31
C ALA A 673 31.03 -34.00 -15.35
N GLU A 674 32.12 -34.74 -15.16
CA GLU A 674 32.12 -36.21 -15.11
C GLU A 674 31.34 -36.73 -13.91
N SER A 675 31.50 -36.10 -12.73
CA SER A 675 30.73 -36.44 -11.52
C SER A 675 29.22 -36.19 -11.65
N LEU A 676 28.82 -35.31 -12.58
CA LEU A 676 27.43 -34.97 -12.88
C LEU A 676 26.84 -35.81 -14.03
N GLY A 677 27.59 -36.79 -14.57
CA GLY A 677 27.09 -37.74 -15.57
C GLY A 677 27.24 -37.30 -17.03
N ARG A 678 28.24 -36.49 -17.38
CA ARG A 678 28.57 -36.18 -18.79
C ARG A 678 29.06 -37.44 -19.51
N ASP A 679 28.18 -38.06 -20.31
CA ASP A 679 28.57 -39.16 -21.21
C ASP A 679 29.60 -38.68 -22.24
N HIS A 680 30.68 -39.45 -22.40
CA HIS A 680 31.64 -39.32 -23.50
C HIS A 680 30.97 -39.69 -24.83
N GLN A 681 30.14 -38.79 -25.40
CA GLN A 681 29.81 -38.83 -26.83
C GLN A 681 30.65 -37.80 -27.59
N PRO A 682 31.20 -38.16 -28.78
CA PRO A 682 32.10 -37.28 -29.51
C PRO A 682 31.42 -35.97 -29.91
N GLU A 683 32.16 -34.87 -29.83
CA GLU A 683 31.80 -33.45 -29.95
C GLU A 683 31.01 -33.02 -31.22
N GLN A 684 30.60 -33.94 -32.10
CA GLN A 684 30.04 -33.59 -33.41
C GLN A 684 28.55 -33.18 -33.42
N ARG A 685 27.80 -33.30 -32.32
CA ARG A 685 26.35 -32.99 -32.33
C ARG A 685 25.97 -31.56 -31.91
N TRP A 686 26.82 -30.84 -31.17
CA TRP A 686 26.45 -29.55 -30.57
C TRP A 686 26.83 -28.32 -31.39
N ALA A 687 27.73 -28.45 -32.38
CA ALA A 687 28.13 -27.34 -33.26
C ALA A 687 27.02 -26.81 -34.19
N SER A 688 25.87 -27.51 -34.30
CA SER A 688 24.75 -27.07 -35.13
C SER A 688 23.73 -26.16 -34.42
N TYR A 689 23.78 -26.05 -33.09
CA TYR A 689 22.81 -25.26 -32.31
C TYR A 689 23.32 -23.89 -31.87
N THR A 690 24.64 -23.68 -31.76
CA THR A 690 25.23 -22.39 -31.35
C THR A 690 25.23 -21.33 -32.44
N ASN A 691 25.17 -21.72 -33.72
CA ASN A 691 25.22 -20.77 -34.84
C ASN A 691 23.87 -20.14 -35.24
N ARG A 692 22.77 -20.42 -34.54
CA ARG A 692 21.44 -19.80 -34.83
C ARG A 692 20.89 -18.90 -33.74
N SER A 693 21.47 -18.87 -32.55
CA SER A 693 21.00 -18.03 -31.43
C SER A 693 21.66 -16.65 -31.35
N VAL A 694 22.71 -16.38 -32.14
CA VAL A 694 23.42 -15.09 -32.12
C VAL A 694 22.88 -14.08 -33.14
N SER A 695 21.91 -14.47 -33.98
CA SER A 695 21.30 -13.56 -34.99
C SER A 695 19.91 -13.04 -34.62
N ALA A 696 19.43 -13.24 -33.39
CA ALA A 696 18.09 -12.78 -32.99
C ALA A 696 18.02 -12.39 -31.50
N ALA A 697 18.98 -11.57 -31.05
CA ALA A 697 18.86 -10.73 -29.88
C ALA A 697 18.97 -9.27 -30.32
#